data_AF-A0A0R1NUD7-F1
#
_entry.id   AF-A0A0R1NUD7-F1
#
_cell.length_a   1.000
_cell.length_b   1.000
_cell.length_c   1.000
_cell.angle_alpha   90.00
_cell.angle_beta   90.00
_cell.angle_gamma   90.00
#
_symmetry.space_group_name_H-M   'P 1'
#
loop_
_entity.id
_entity.type
_entity.pdbx_description
1 polymer ?
#
loop_
_entity_poly.entity_id
_entity_poly.type
_entity_poly.pdbx_seq_one_letter_code
_entity_poly.pdbx_strand_id
1 'polypeptide(L)'
;MSWITDLVDLYDRNEHLVGIPKEIVSDNGKERTVCLLPIGHIQVNVPIQIDLNADGTFNNATVLRHEEQKTIIPTTLSSGSRSGSSTKSPMPLDDQLKYVARDFHFYSKKSKDIDFYQNYVNQLKEYKDYLAGHGPTSAYQTVSAIYKYVTEHDLLKDLVNYGIFGNQTAYSIVEKWTGKGEKPLLYQESSESLDKIFVRFNVWIKNEKPHWENPTMYKAWKSYYESKLRIESEKGVDYISRKTNIVLTNKKIKGIKGILPGSNNAKLISTNNPYNYRGRFYDEDEVVTLGYENSQKAQLALKWLIDRQGFSIDTRKYLAWGTKGEDMSVIEPKKGIFAQPLESLFQQLDNEELPDTNEQLAAKIKNAFLKGENICHLNANGNVYIMELDAPVTGRIDIVYYQSLDVQSYIDKLTDWYSKTAIYESGKNGYMNQNFSLRSLAVFRNGKHAKNDLIKNTVSSLAQTILGTQKVSWGILNGLYNRAIRPMSFNDPHGKSITWSDTMLSAAQLFRTVYPEFGPVLDKQIKDQNYLFGRLLAIADIAENESKKEKQKGYLTNAQRYMTIFAQRPLTVWKTIYLKLMPYLIKMGKDENKNYIVNRIQREIGEISILLQGDVQKLNQPLNGSFLIGYVHQKADWYHKCDHEEKQINFNMFSMDNTDTERSYLFGRVLALADLAESEVMGNDNSRATNAQKYLSSFAQRPLTTWSIIFSNLQPYLTHNQYAFRFKRSLDRIFNLMPSDEESMKHRNDPLNGRFIIGYYQQRNAWFRKEKIEDTKVISLNQQTNSRDYLYGRLLAFADVLENNVLNSYEIKRQTNAMNYLKAFKQQPLTTWKIIRLRIAPYIKNSRYGSTIVCYINEIEKRLSDSNAPLNGEFLVGYSQQRYSWYYKKENN
;
A
#
# COMPACT_ATOMS: atom_id res chain seq x y z
N MET A 1 20.15 14.33 26.01
CA MET A 1 18.76 14.23 25.51
C MET A 1 18.57 15.28 24.42
N SER A 2 18.99 14.98 23.18
CA SER A 2 19.03 15.98 22.10
C SER A 2 17.68 16.64 21.87
N TRP A 3 16.60 15.84 21.77
CA TRP A 3 15.25 16.35 21.54
C TRP A 3 14.76 17.40 22.58
N ILE A 4 15.19 17.30 23.85
CA ILE A 4 14.82 18.32 24.85
C ILE A 4 15.58 19.61 24.58
N THR A 5 16.89 19.52 24.33
CA THR A 5 17.72 20.66 23.97
C THR A 5 17.16 21.36 22.72
N ASP A 6 16.79 20.60 21.69
CA ASP A 6 16.23 21.13 20.45
C ASP A 6 14.92 21.91 20.67
N LEU A 7 14.07 21.46 21.62
CA LEU A 7 12.85 22.17 22.01
C LEU A 7 13.12 23.40 22.88
N VAL A 8 14.16 23.39 23.71
CA VAL A 8 14.61 24.58 24.46
C VAL A 8 15.09 25.65 23.48
N ASP A 9 15.94 25.28 22.53
CA ASP A 9 16.46 26.20 21.52
C ASP A 9 15.34 26.74 20.62
N LEU A 10 14.30 25.93 20.37
CA LEU A 10 13.11 26.38 19.67
C LEU A 10 12.32 27.43 20.46
N TYR A 11 12.12 27.20 21.75
CA TYR A 11 11.47 28.18 22.63
C TYR A 11 12.23 29.51 22.58
N ASP A 12 13.55 29.45 22.76
CA ASP A 12 14.41 30.64 22.87
C ASP A 12 14.41 31.46 21.57
N ARG A 13 14.45 30.80 20.40
CA ARG A 13 14.34 31.49 19.10
C ARG A 13 12.98 32.12 18.84
N ASN A 14 11.93 31.61 19.48
CA ASN A 14 10.56 32.12 19.35
C ASN A 14 10.10 32.91 20.58
N GLU A 15 11.02 33.36 21.46
CA GLU A 15 10.68 34.06 22.71
C GLU A 15 9.88 35.36 22.44
N HIS A 16 10.14 36.03 21.31
CA HIS A 16 9.39 37.21 20.88
C HIS A 16 7.90 36.97 20.62
N LEU A 17 7.48 35.71 20.40
CA LEU A 17 6.09 35.31 20.17
C LEU A 17 5.36 34.88 21.46
N VAL A 18 6.03 34.89 22.60
CA VAL A 18 5.48 34.42 23.88
C VAL A 18 4.28 35.30 24.29
N GLY A 19 3.15 34.64 24.55
CA GLY A 19 1.91 35.28 24.97
C GLY A 19 1.15 36.00 23.85
N ILE A 20 1.56 35.84 22.59
CA ILE A 20 0.88 36.42 21.43
C ILE A 20 0.00 35.34 20.78
N PRO A 21 -1.33 35.43 20.86
CA PRO A 21 -2.22 34.49 20.21
C PRO A 21 -2.17 34.64 18.69
N LYS A 22 -2.17 33.52 17.96
CA LYS A 22 -2.30 33.48 16.49
C LYS A 22 -3.46 32.58 16.10
N GLU A 23 -4.31 33.06 15.21
CA GLU A 23 -5.35 32.25 14.59
C GLU A 23 -4.77 31.42 13.46
N ILE A 24 -5.10 30.12 13.45
CA ILE A 24 -4.74 29.20 12.39
C ILE A 24 -5.96 28.37 12.00
N VAL A 25 -6.05 28.02 10.72
CA VAL A 25 -7.12 27.15 10.21
C VAL A 25 -6.63 25.70 10.24
N SER A 26 -7.35 24.81 10.92
CA SER A 26 -7.05 23.37 10.87
C SER A 26 -7.56 22.73 9.58
N ASP A 27 -7.07 21.52 9.26
CA ASP A 27 -7.38 20.79 8.01
C ASP A 27 -8.87 20.58 7.72
N ASN A 28 -9.71 20.63 8.76
CA ASN A 28 -11.16 20.51 8.67
C ASN A 28 -11.88 21.87 8.48
N GLY A 29 -11.13 22.95 8.19
CA GLY A 29 -11.64 24.30 7.99
C GLY A 29 -12.02 25.04 9.26
N LYS A 30 -11.70 24.50 10.45
CA LYS A 30 -11.99 25.17 11.73
C LYS A 30 -10.87 26.11 12.13
N GLU A 31 -11.22 27.32 12.53
CA GLU A 31 -10.28 28.26 13.14
C GLU A 31 -9.95 27.83 14.58
N ARG A 32 -8.67 27.95 14.93
CA ARG A 32 -8.16 27.69 16.28
C ARG A 32 -7.09 28.70 16.63
N THR A 33 -7.16 29.24 17.83
CA THR A 33 -6.11 30.10 18.40
C THR A 33 -5.00 29.25 19.03
N VAL A 34 -3.75 29.48 18.62
CA VAL A 34 -2.53 28.89 19.20
C VAL A 34 -1.66 29.98 19.83
N CYS A 35 -1.02 29.68 20.95
CA CYS A 35 -0.15 30.63 21.65
C CYS A 35 1.04 29.90 22.28
N LEU A 36 2.25 30.44 22.09
CA LEU A 36 3.41 30.00 22.86
C LEU A 36 3.30 30.63 24.24
N LEU A 37 3.22 29.81 25.30
CA LEU A 37 2.97 30.33 26.64
C LEU A 37 4.27 30.75 27.34
N PRO A 38 4.23 31.77 28.22
CA PRO A 38 5.37 32.15 29.04
C PRO A 38 5.71 31.08 30.09
N ILE A 39 6.99 31.04 30.50
CA ILE A 39 7.46 30.16 31.58
C ILE A 39 6.64 30.44 32.85
N GLY A 40 6.21 29.37 33.53
CA GLY A 40 5.41 29.50 34.74
C GLY A 40 3.98 29.98 34.49
N HIS A 41 3.44 29.78 33.27
CA HIS A 41 2.04 30.10 32.93
C HIS A 41 1.34 28.90 32.28
N ILE A 42 0.01 28.89 32.37
CA ILE A 42 -0.87 27.96 31.67
C ILE A 42 -2.00 28.72 31.00
N GLN A 43 -2.65 28.08 30.03
CA GLN A 43 -3.90 28.56 29.47
C GLN A 43 -5.08 27.77 30.02
N VAL A 44 -6.13 28.48 30.41
CA VAL A 44 -7.40 27.94 30.91
C VAL A 44 -8.58 28.69 30.27
N ASN A 45 -9.77 28.10 30.34
CA ASN A 45 -11.01 28.77 29.97
C ASN A 45 -11.60 29.41 31.23
N VAL A 46 -11.83 30.72 31.19
CA VAL A 46 -12.33 31.52 32.29
C VAL A 46 -13.69 32.10 31.91
N PRO A 47 -14.81 31.58 32.45
CA PRO A 47 -16.15 32.05 32.11
C PRO A 47 -16.55 33.39 32.74
N ILE A 48 -15.89 33.82 33.82
CA ILE A 48 -16.28 35.02 34.58
C ILE A 48 -15.12 36.01 34.62
N GLN A 49 -15.36 37.26 34.24
CA GLN A 49 -14.44 38.38 34.42
C GLN A 49 -14.98 39.36 35.46
N ILE A 50 -14.12 39.77 36.38
CA ILE A 50 -14.36 40.86 37.33
C ILE A 50 -13.52 42.05 36.90
N ASP A 51 -14.18 43.17 36.64
CA ASP A 51 -13.54 44.44 36.32
C ASP A 51 -13.35 45.25 37.61
N LEU A 52 -12.09 45.62 37.89
CA LEU A 52 -11.68 46.43 39.03
C LEU A 52 -11.07 47.74 38.56
N ASN A 53 -11.32 48.82 39.29
CA ASN A 53 -10.56 50.05 39.12
C ASN A 53 -9.12 49.89 39.66
N ALA A 54 -8.21 50.78 39.27
CA ALA A 54 -6.81 50.75 39.71
C ALA A 54 -6.61 50.78 41.25
N ASP A 55 -7.62 51.25 42.00
CA ASP A 55 -7.62 51.30 43.46
C ASP A 55 -8.23 50.05 44.14
N GLY A 56 -8.59 49.03 43.36
CA GLY A 56 -9.20 47.79 43.81
C GLY A 56 -10.70 47.85 44.06
N THR A 57 -11.38 48.96 43.72
CA THR A 57 -12.85 49.03 43.83
C THR A 57 -13.53 48.22 42.72
N PHE A 58 -14.60 47.50 43.08
CA PHE A 58 -15.42 46.75 42.13
C PHE A 58 -16.11 47.68 41.13
N ASN A 59 -15.99 47.38 39.84
CA ASN A 59 -16.63 48.13 38.76
C ASN A 59 -17.73 47.31 38.08
N ASN A 60 -17.41 46.11 37.58
CA ASN A 60 -18.31 45.30 36.77
C ASN A 60 -18.00 43.79 36.89
N ALA A 61 -18.97 42.93 36.58
CA ALA A 61 -18.78 41.50 36.38
C ALA A 61 -19.43 41.04 35.07
N THR A 62 -18.70 40.29 34.25
CA THR A 62 -19.16 39.85 32.92
C THR A 62 -18.99 38.34 32.76
N VAL A 63 -19.98 37.68 32.15
CA VAL A 63 -19.84 36.29 31.68
C VAL A 63 -19.30 36.30 30.25
N LEU A 64 -18.18 35.61 30.05
CA LEU A 64 -17.47 35.55 28.78
C LEU A 64 -17.99 34.43 27.90
N ARG A 65 -18.16 34.73 26.60
CA ARG A 65 -18.51 33.71 25.61
C ARG A 65 -17.32 32.79 25.34
N HIS A 66 -17.58 31.56 24.93
CA HIS A 66 -16.56 30.52 24.71
C HIS A 66 -15.29 31.00 23.98
N GLU A 67 -15.43 31.87 22.99
CA GLU A 67 -14.33 32.42 22.18
C GLU A 67 -13.40 33.36 22.99
N GLU A 68 -13.93 34.04 24.01
CA GLU A 68 -13.23 35.03 24.85
C GLU A 68 -12.67 34.44 26.16
N GLN A 69 -13.02 33.19 26.48
CA GLN A 69 -12.68 32.56 27.76
C GLN A 69 -11.19 32.20 27.88
N LYS A 70 -10.49 31.99 26.77
CA LYS A 70 -9.09 31.56 26.76
C LYS A 70 -8.21 32.61 27.42
N THR A 71 -7.69 32.31 28.61
CA THR A 71 -6.90 33.24 29.43
C THR A 71 -5.56 32.62 29.81
N ILE A 72 -4.48 33.38 29.64
CA ILE A 72 -3.13 33.02 30.09
C ILE A 72 -2.99 33.43 31.55
N ILE A 73 -2.82 32.46 32.44
CA ILE A 73 -2.73 32.69 33.87
C ILE A 73 -1.37 32.21 34.39
N PRO A 74 -0.79 32.88 35.39
CA PRO A 74 0.41 32.38 36.05
C PRO A 74 0.10 31.07 36.78
N THR A 75 1.13 30.26 37.01
CA THR A 75 1.04 29.00 37.75
C THR A 75 2.31 28.76 38.56
N THR A 76 2.15 28.06 39.66
CA THR A 76 3.24 27.40 40.37
C THR A 76 3.34 25.94 39.91
N LEU A 77 4.43 25.25 40.26
CA LEU A 77 4.54 23.81 40.11
C LEU A 77 3.44 23.08 40.90
N SER A 78 3.10 23.49 42.14
CA SER A 78 2.03 22.79 42.87
C SER A 78 0.66 23.02 42.24
N SER A 79 0.31 24.26 41.86
CA SER A 79 -0.99 24.58 41.25
C SER A 79 -1.14 23.99 39.84
N GLY A 80 -0.06 23.94 39.04
CA GLY A 80 -0.06 23.35 37.71
C GLY A 80 -0.24 21.82 37.70
N SER A 81 0.05 21.15 38.82
CA SER A 81 -0.20 19.71 39.03
C SER A 81 -1.63 19.36 39.47
N ARG A 82 -2.44 20.37 39.81
CA ARG A 82 -3.68 20.18 40.58
C ARG A 82 -4.58 19.12 39.95
N SER A 83 -4.77 18.01 40.66
CA SER A 83 -5.70 16.94 40.29
C SER A 83 -6.62 16.61 41.48
N GLY A 84 -7.93 16.71 41.26
CA GLY A 84 -8.95 16.48 42.29
C GLY A 84 -9.40 17.74 43.05
N SER A 85 -10.47 17.60 43.83
CA SER A 85 -11.14 18.69 44.55
C SER A 85 -10.48 19.07 45.88
N SER A 86 -9.53 18.29 46.39
CA SER A 86 -8.93 18.43 47.73
C SER A 86 -7.58 19.16 47.77
N THR A 87 -6.96 19.47 46.62
CA THR A 87 -5.63 20.11 46.57
C THR A 87 -5.71 21.60 46.87
N LYS A 88 -5.10 22.05 47.97
CA LYS A 88 -5.15 23.47 48.41
C LYS A 88 -4.05 24.35 47.82
N SER A 89 -3.66 24.10 46.57
CA SER A 89 -2.62 24.87 45.86
C SER A 89 -3.27 25.83 44.86
N PRO A 90 -3.36 27.14 45.18
CA PRO A 90 -4.04 28.13 44.34
C PRO A 90 -3.20 28.52 43.12
N MET A 91 -3.90 28.83 42.02
CA MET A 91 -3.35 29.57 40.89
C MET A 91 -3.20 31.04 41.30
N PRO A 92 -2.07 31.68 40.96
CA PRO A 92 -1.88 33.11 41.20
C PRO A 92 -2.81 33.97 40.34
N LEU A 93 -3.22 35.11 40.87
CA LEU A 93 -4.16 36.07 40.26
C LEU A 93 -5.55 35.49 39.99
N ASP A 94 -5.68 34.63 38.98
CA ASP A 94 -6.94 34.08 38.50
C ASP A 94 -7.05 32.61 38.90
N ASP A 95 -8.15 32.23 39.56
CA ASP A 95 -8.40 30.82 39.92
C ASP A 95 -9.90 30.53 39.98
N GLN A 96 -10.23 29.30 40.36
CA GLN A 96 -11.59 28.84 40.57
C GLN A 96 -12.24 29.59 41.74
N LEU A 97 -13.55 29.80 41.67
CA LEU A 97 -14.34 30.51 42.69
C LEU A 97 -14.01 30.08 44.12
N LYS A 98 -13.81 28.79 44.36
CA LYS A 98 -13.47 28.26 45.69
C LYS A 98 -12.17 28.80 46.31
N TYR A 99 -11.24 29.29 45.48
CA TYR A 99 -9.98 29.88 45.94
C TYR A 99 -10.08 31.40 46.06
N VAL A 100 -10.80 32.07 45.15
CA VAL A 100 -10.80 33.54 45.08
C VAL A 100 -11.92 34.19 45.90
N ALA A 101 -13.01 33.47 46.18
CA ALA A 101 -14.15 34.00 46.91
C ALA A 101 -14.06 33.69 48.42
N ARG A 102 -13.92 34.74 49.23
CA ARG A 102 -13.92 34.66 50.71
C ARG A 102 -15.17 33.98 51.26
N ASP A 103 -16.31 34.25 50.64
CA ASP A 103 -17.64 33.78 51.03
C ASP A 103 -18.02 32.40 50.46
N PHE A 104 -17.12 31.72 49.73
CA PHE A 104 -17.41 30.43 49.11
C PHE A 104 -17.75 29.32 50.10
N HIS A 105 -17.10 29.29 51.27
CA HIS A 105 -17.32 28.23 52.25
C HIS A 105 -18.74 28.24 52.84
N PHE A 106 -19.42 29.39 52.80
CA PHE A 106 -20.83 29.50 53.17
C PHE A 106 -21.74 28.85 52.12
N TYR A 107 -21.41 29.04 50.84
CA TYR A 107 -22.10 28.35 49.72
C TYR A 107 -21.88 26.83 49.79
N SER A 108 -20.63 26.38 49.95
CA SER A 108 -20.31 24.95 49.95
C SER A 108 -20.79 24.21 51.21
N LYS A 109 -21.19 24.97 52.24
CA LYS A 109 -21.59 24.48 53.58
C LYS A 109 -20.48 23.61 54.23
N LYS A 110 -19.22 23.84 53.85
CA LYS A 110 -18.05 23.14 54.38
C LYS A 110 -17.09 24.17 54.94
N SER A 111 -17.02 24.26 56.26
CA SER A 111 -16.14 25.23 56.95
C SER A 111 -14.67 25.12 56.52
N LYS A 112 -14.17 23.91 56.25
CA LYS A 112 -12.79 23.66 55.79
C LYS A 112 -12.46 24.22 54.40
N ASP A 113 -13.46 24.62 53.61
CA ASP A 113 -13.22 25.19 52.29
C ASP A 113 -12.62 26.61 52.37
N ILE A 114 -12.70 27.27 53.55
CA ILE A 114 -12.02 28.56 53.77
C ILE A 114 -10.49 28.46 53.57
N ASP A 115 -9.91 27.28 53.78
CA ASP A 115 -8.46 27.06 53.63
C ASP A 115 -7.99 27.27 52.18
N PHE A 116 -8.86 27.05 51.19
CA PHE A 116 -8.55 27.32 49.78
C PHE A 116 -8.32 28.82 49.56
N TYR A 117 -9.22 29.64 50.11
CA TYR A 117 -9.14 31.09 50.07
C TYR A 117 -7.96 31.64 50.87
N GLN A 118 -7.73 31.14 52.09
CA GLN A 118 -6.61 31.58 52.92
C GLN A 118 -5.26 31.34 52.23
N ASN A 119 -5.09 30.17 51.59
CA ASN A 119 -3.88 29.88 50.83
C ASN A 119 -3.71 30.81 49.62
N TYR A 120 -4.81 31.16 48.94
CA TYR A 120 -4.78 32.09 47.81
C TYR A 120 -4.37 33.49 48.25
N VAL A 121 -5.00 34.04 49.30
CA VAL A 121 -4.69 35.37 49.83
C VAL A 121 -3.25 35.45 50.33
N ASN A 122 -2.76 34.42 51.04
CA ASN A 122 -1.37 34.37 51.49
C ASN A 122 -0.39 34.37 50.30
N GLN A 123 -0.64 33.55 49.28
CA GLN A 123 0.18 33.52 48.07
C GLN A 123 0.16 34.89 47.35
N LEU A 124 -1.01 35.51 47.22
CA LEU A 124 -1.15 36.81 46.57
C LEU A 124 -0.46 37.92 47.36
N LYS A 125 -0.52 37.87 48.70
CA LYS A 125 0.19 38.79 49.59
C LYS A 125 1.70 38.72 49.38
N GLU A 126 2.28 37.51 49.41
CA GLU A 126 3.71 37.32 49.18
C GLU A 126 4.14 37.86 47.81
N TYR A 127 3.33 37.65 46.78
CA TYR A 127 3.61 38.19 45.45
C TYR A 127 3.55 39.72 45.42
N LYS A 128 2.52 40.32 46.04
CA LYS A 128 2.39 41.77 46.18
C LYS A 128 3.58 42.40 46.90
N ASP A 129 3.97 41.82 48.03
CA ASP A 129 5.04 42.32 48.89
C ASP A 129 6.40 42.24 48.17
N TYR A 130 6.63 41.19 47.36
CA TYR A 130 7.80 41.12 46.49
C TYR A 130 7.83 42.26 45.45
N LEU A 131 6.70 42.50 44.78
CA LEU A 131 6.60 43.52 43.74
C LEU A 131 6.80 44.94 44.27
N ALA A 132 6.48 45.20 45.55
CA ALA A 132 6.69 46.50 46.18
C ALA A 132 8.17 46.96 46.12
N GLY A 133 9.11 46.01 46.15
CA GLY A 133 10.56 46.29 46.12
C GLY A 133 11.29 45.89 44.84
N HIS A 134 10.68 45.05 43.99
CA HIS A 134 11.39 44.40 42.87
C HIS A 134 10.59 44.40 41.56
N GLY A 135 9.33 44.82 41.58
CA GLY A 135 8.39 44.71 40.47
C GLY A 135 8.20 46.01 39.69
N PRO A 136 7.74 45.93 38.43
CA PRO A 136 7.20 47.08 37.71
C PRO A 136 6.01 47.70 38.44
N THR A 137 5.88 49.03 38.38
CA THR A 137 4.79 49.77 39.04
C THR A 137 3.40 49.28 38.63
N SER A 138 3.18 49.03 37.33
CA SER A 138 1.88 48.54 36.84
C SER A 138 1.55 47.13 37.33
N ALA A 139 2.56 46.26 37.49
CA ALA A 139 2.37 44.94 38.09
C ALA A 139 2.00 45.02 39.57
N TYR A 140 2.71 45.86 40.33
CA TYR A 140 2.39 46.11 41.74
C TYR A 140 0.97 46.67 41.92
N GLN A 141 0.57 47.64 41.09
CA GLN A 141 -0.78 48.21 41.11
C GLN A 141 -1.86 47.16 40.81
N THR A 142 -1.67 46.36 39.75
CA THR A 142 -2.58 45.27 39.37
C THR A 142 -2.78 44.28 40.51
N VAL A 143 -1.68 43.77 41.07
CA VAL A 143 -1.71 42.78 42.15
C VAL A 143 -2.29 43.39 43.44
N SER A 144 -2.00 44.65 43.73
CA SER A 144 -2.52 45.36 44.90
C SER A 144 -4.03 45.59 44.81
N ALA A 145 -4.53 45.94 43.63
CA ALA A 145 -5.96 46.12 43.39
C ALA A 145 -6.73 44.80 43.59
N ILE A 146 -6.23 43.70 43.02
CA ILE A 146 -6.81 42.36 43.21
C ILE A 146 -6.75 41.96 44.68
N TYR A 147 -5.58 42.11 45.33
CA TYR A 147 -5.40 41.78 46.75
C TYR A 147 -6.39 42.52 47.65
N LYS A 148 -6.53 43.83 47.45
CA LYS A 148 -7.49 44.63 48.22
C LYS A 148 -8.91 44.10 48.02
N TYR A 149 -9.35 43.93 46.76
CA TYR A 149 -10.69 43.44 46.45
C TYR A 149 -10.99 42.10 47.12
N VAL A 150 -10.14 41.09 46.92
CA VAL A 150 -10.40 39.73 47.45
C VAL A 150 -10.34 39.66 48.97
N THR A 151 -9.69 40.61 49.64
CA THR A 151 -9.64 40.67 51.12
C THR A 151 -10.80 41.45 51.75
N GLU A 152 -11.31 42.48 51.07
CA GLU A 152 -12.31 43.40 51.62
C GLU A 152 -13.75 43.03 51.18
N HIS A 153 -13.92 42.34 50.05
CA HIS A 153 -15.23 42.06 49.45
C HIS A 153 -15.63 40.57 49.47
N ASP A 154 -16.92 40.32 49.25
CA ASP A 154 -17.52 38.98 49.14
C ASP A 154 -17.90 38.72 47.67
N LEU A 155 -17.04 37.99 46.95
CA LEU A 155 -17.14 37.83 45.49
C LEU A 155 -18.43 37.12 45.05
N LEU A 156 -18.91 36.06 45.74
CA LEU A 156 -20.16 35.42 45.32
C LEU A 156 -21.36 36.34 45.53
N LYS A 157 -21.37 37.09 46.64
CA LYS A 157 -22.38 38.13 46.89
C LYS A 157 -22.37 39.20 45.80
N ASP A 158 -21.20 39.68 45.39
CA ASP A 158 -21.07 40.67 44.31
C ASP A 158 -21.58 40.11 42.98
N LEU A 159 -21.21 38.88 42.60
CA LEU A 159 -21.68 38.20 41.39
C LEU A 159 -23.21 38.03 41.36
N VAL A 160 -23.81 37.75 42.52
CA VAL A 160 -25.26 37.65 42.69
C VAL A 160 -25.94 38.99 42.52
N ASN A 161 -25.43 40.04 43.18
CA ASN A 161 -25.97 41.39 43.08
C ASN A 161 -25.88 41.91 41.64
N TYR A 162 -24.85 41.51 40.90
CA TYR A 162 -24.67 41.83 39.49
C TYR A 162 -25.54 40.99 38.53
N GLY A 163 -26.21 39.95 39.04
CA GLY A 163 -27.15 39.12 38.26
C GLY A 163 -26.51 38.01 37.43
N ILE A 164 -25.24 37.64 37.69
CA ILE A 164 -24.49 36.61 36.94
C ILE A 164 -25.20 35.24 36.99
N PHE A 165 -25.85 34.94 38.12
CA PHE A 165 -26.60 33.70 38.35
C PHE A 165 -28.12 33.84 38.11
N GLY A 166 -28.58 34.97 37.56
CA GLY A 166 -30.00 35.33 37.49
C GLY A 166 -30.58 35.71 38.86
N ASN A 167 -31.86 35.42 39.11
CA ASN A 167 -32.58 35.80 40.34
C ASN A 167 -32.22 34.95 41.59
N GLN A 168 -31.02 34.37 41.65
CA GLN A 168 -30.58 33.49 42.74
C GLN A 168 -29.85 34.30 43.82
N THR A 169 -29.94 33.87 45.08
CA THR A 169 -29.12 34.43 46.18
C THR A 169 -27.83 33.62 46.36
N ALA A 170 -26.78 34.20 46.96
CA ALA A 170 -25.47 33.57 47.10
C ALA A 170 -25.50 32.18 47.78
N TYR A 171 -26.43 31.96 48.70
CA TYR A 171 -26.60 30.70 49.43
C TYR A 171 -27.67 29.78 48.84
N SER A 172 -28.40 30.25 47.82
CA SER A 172 -29.40 29.47 47.06
C SER A 172 -28.97 29.17 45.63
N ILE A 173 -27.70 29.44 45.27
CA ILE A 173 -27.19 29.15 43.94
C ILE A 173 -27.23 27.63 43.73
N VAL A 174 -27.72 27.17 42.59
CA VAL A 174 -27.77 25.73 42.26
C VAL A 174 -26.62 25.37 41.33
N GLU A 175 -25.97 24.21 41.57
CA GLU A 175 -24.88 23.71 40.72
C GLU A 175 -25.28 23.58 39.26
N LYS A 176 -26.56 23.32 39.01
CA LYS A 176 -27.16 23.26 37.66
C LYS A 176 -28.43 24.08 37.66
N TRP A 177 -28.61 24.91 36.64
CA TRP A 177 -29.85 25.66 36.44
C TRP A 177 -31.07 24.74 36.37
N THR A 178 -32.03 24.93 37.28
CA THR A 178 -33.30 24.16 37.38
C THR A 178 -34.54 25.02 37.17
N GLY A 179 -34.37 26.30 36.81
CA GLY A 179 -35.47 27.24 36.61
C GLY A 179 -36.26 26.97 35.32
N LYS A 180 -37.54 27.38 35.31
CA LYS A 180 -38.44 27.25 34.16
C LYS A 180 -38.33 28.40 33.12
N GLY A 181 -37.46 29.39 33.36
CA GLY A 181 -37.25 30.57 32.50
C GLY A 181 -35.97 30.50 31.65
N GLU A 182 -35.62 31.61 30.99
CA GLU A 182 -34.39 31.71 30.20
C GLU A 182 -33.15 31.41 31.06
N LYS A 183 -32.30 30.52 30.55
CA LYS A 183 -31.12 30.02 31.25
C LYS A 183 -30.06 31.13 31.32
N PRO A 184 -29.56 31.54 32.51
CA PRO A 184 -28.53 32.57 32.58
C PRO A 184 -27.27 32.19 31.79
N LEU A 185 -26.59 33.19 31.21
CA LEU A 185 -25.47 33.00 30.27
C LEU A 185 -24.36 32.11 30.85
N LEU A 186 -24.03 32.25 32.15
CA LEU A 186 -22.99 31.43 32.80
C LEU A 186 -23.27 29.93 32.65
N TYR A 187 -24.52 29.51 32.83
CA TYR A 187 -24.89 28.09 32.70
C TYR A 187 -24.97 27.64 31.24
N GLN A 188 -25.11 28.56 30.29
CA GLN A 188 -25.02 28.27 28.86
C GLN A 188 -23.56 28.02 28.45
N GLU A 189 -22.66 28.88 28.94
CA GLU A 189 -21.23 28.91 28.58
C GLU A 189 -20.35 27.94 29.40
N SER A 190 -20.83 27.45 30.55
CA SER A 190 -20.12 26.48 31.39
C SER A 190 -21.05 25.40 31.93
N SER A 191 -20.63 24.14 31.81
CA SER A 191 -21.30 22.98 32.41
C SER A 191 -20.60 22.48 33.69
N GLU A 192 -19.54 23.16 34.13
CA GLU A 192 -18.76 22.80 35.32
C GLU A 192 -19.50 23.18 36.61
N SER A 193 -19.19 22.48 37.70
CA SER A 193 -19.65 22.84 39.04
C SER A 193 -19.02 24.16 39.49
N LEU A 194 -19.72 24.94 40.32
CA LEU A 194 -19.27 26.27 40.75
C LEU A 194 -17.89 26.26 41.40
N ASP A 195 -17.53 25.19 42.12
CA ASP A 195 -16.21 25.04 42.74
C ASP A 195 -15.06 24.94 41.72
N LYS A 196 -15.38 24.71 40.44
CA LYS A 196 -14.42 24.58 39.33
C LYS A 196 -14.46 25.73 38.33
N ILE A 197 -15.45 26.63 38.42
CA ILE A 197 -15.55 27.79 37.52
C ILE A 197 -14.43 28.76 37.85
N PHE A 198 -13.60 29.07 36.85
CA PHE A 198 -12.54 30.07 36.93
C PHE A 198 -13.09 31.50 36.86
N VAL A 199 -12.43 32.40 37.57
CA VAL A 199 -12.65 33.85 37.55
C VAL A 199 -11.34 34.54 37.21
N ARG A 200 -11.39 35.53 36.31
CA ARG A 200 -10.25 36.43 36.02
C ARG A 200 -10.53 37.85 36.51
N PHE A 201 -9.48 38.55 36.93
CA PHE A 201 -9.59 39.94 37.39
C PHE A 201 -8.97 40.90 36.37
N ASN A 202 -9.80 41.74 35.74
CA ASN A 202 -9.35 42.82 34.87
C ASN A 202 -9.15 44.10 35.68
N VAL A 203 -7.92 44.58 35.83
CA VAL A 203 -7.66 45.85 36.53
C VAL A 203 -7.46 46.97 35.50
N TRP A 204 -8.34 47.96 35.51
CA TRP A 204 -8.30 49.10 34.60
C TRP A 204 -7.18 50.08 34.98
N ILE A 205 -6.02 49.93 34.34
CA ILE A 205 -4.89 50.85 34.43
C ILE A 205 -4.70 51.53 33.07
N LYS A 206 -4.59 52.86 33.07
CA LYS A 206 -4.48 53.64 31.84
C LYS A 206 -3.25 53.22 31.01
N ASN A 207 -3.46 52.95 29.72
CA ASN A 207 -2.43 52.53 28.76
C ASN A 207 -1.76 51.17 29.05
N GLU A 208 -2.31 50.36 29.97
CA GLU A 208 -1.82 49.02 30.25
C GLU A 208 -2.75 47.97 29.66
N LYS A 209 -2.17 46.87 29.18
CA LYS A 209 -2.92 45.69 28.75
C LYS A 209 -3.34 44.87 29.98
N PRO A 210 -4.45 44.11 29.90
CA PRO A 210 -4.81 43.18 30.96
C PRO A 210 -3.70 42.16 31.19
N HIS A 211 -3.58 41.60 32.40
CA HIS A 211 -2.41 40.82 32.79
C HIS A 211 -2.23 39.52 31.99
N TRP A 212 -3.29 38.99 31.38
CA TRP A 212 -3.26 37.83 30.49
C TRP A 212 -2.87 38.15 29.03
N GLU A 213 -2.53 39.41 28.73
CA GLU A 213 -2.00 39.91 27.43
C GLU A 213 -0.78 40.84 27.62
N ASN A 214 -0.23 40.89 28.83
CA ASN A 214 0.80 41.87 29.21
C ASN A 214 2.16 41.20 29.49
N PRO A 215 3.16 41.35 28.59
CA PRO A 215 4.51 40.80 28.79
C PRO A 215 5.20 41.26 30.08
N THR A 216 4.87 42.47 30.57
CA THR A 216 5.38 42.98 31.85
C THR A 216 4.91 42.13 33.01
N MET A 217 3.64 41.68 32.99
CA MET A 217 3.08 40.79 34.00
C MET A 217 3.72 39.41 33.95
N TYR A 218 3.96 38.86 32.75
CA TYR A 218 4.63 37.57 32.60
C TYR A 218 6.05 37.59 33.17
N LYS A 219 6.82 38.64 32.87
CA LYS A 219 8.17 38.84 33.40
C LYS A 219 8.15 39.01 34.92
N ALA A 220 7.23 39.81 35.45
CA ALA A 220 7.08 40.03 36.88
C ALA A 220 6.78 38.73 37.65
N TRP A 221 5.87 37.89 37.13
CA TRP A 221 5.60 36.57 37.71
C TRP A 221 6.82 35.65 37.62
N LYS A 222 7.48 35.57 36.45
CA LYS A 222 8.70 34.76 36.26
C LYS A 222 9.76 35.12 37.30
N SER A 223 10.08 36.41 37.48
CA SER A 223 11.09 36.88 38.43
C SER A 223 10.74 36.54 39.89
N TYR A 224 9.50 36.78 40.30
CA TYR A 224 9.04 36.40 41.65
C TYR A 224 9.15 34.89 41.86
N TYR A 225 8.59 34.10 40.95
CA TYR A 225 8.52 32.66 41.14
C TYR A 225 9.89 31.99 41.11
N GLU A 226 10.82 32.45 40.25
CA GLU A 226 12.22 32.02 40.27
C GLU A 226 12.92 32.38 41.58
N SER A 227 12.67 33.57 42.14
CA SER A 227 13.25 33.96 43.44
C SER A 227 12.81 33.03 44.56
N LYS A 228 11.52 32.67 44.58
CA LYS A 228 10.92 31.72 45.52
C LYS A 228 11.50 30.33 45.35
N LEU A 229 11.60 29.85 44.10
CA LEU A 229 12.16 28.56 43.76
C LEU A 229 13.64 28.42 44.17
N ARG A 230 14.45 29.47 44.03
CA ARG A 230 15.86 29.47 44.44
C ARG A 230 16.07 29.25 45.94
N ILE A 231 15.09 29.63 46.76
CA ILE A 231 15.11 29.49 48.22
C ILE A 231 14.52 28.14 48.64
N GLU A 232 13.38 27.76 48.06
CA GLU A 232 12.58 26.62 48.52
C GLU A 232 12.95 25.28 47.88
N SER A 233 13.70 25.27 46.78
CA SER A 233 13.92 24.07 45.97
C SER A 233 15.38 23.63 45.95
N GLU A 234 15.57 22.32 45.80
CA GLU A 234 16.88 21.72 45.69
C GLU A 234 17.58 22.15 44.40
N LYS A 235 18.90 22.31 44.52
CA LYS A 235 19.77 22.66 43.39
C LYS A 235 20.62 21.45 43.06
N GLY A 236 20.83 21.23 41.76
CA GLY A 236 21.67 20.14 41.29
C GLY A 236 22.15 20.38 39.88
N VAL A 237 22.44 19.28 39.18
CA VAL A 237 22.90 19.31 37.80
C VAL A 237 21.69 19.21 36.88
N ASP A 238 21.55 20.14 35.95
CA ASP A 238 20.54 20.03 34.89
C ASP A 238 21.09 19.16 33.75
N TYR A 239 20.49 17.99 33.49
CA TYR A 239 20.95 17.07 32.44
C TYR A 239 20.73 17.61 31.02
N ILE A 240 19.93 18.67 30.85
CA ILE A 240 19.73 19.34 29.56
C ILE A 240 20.93 20.24 29.26
N SER A 241 21.18 21.24 30.12
CA SER A 241 22.25 22.23 29.91
C SER A 241 23.63 21.82 30.42
N ARG A 242 23.70 20.75 31.24
CA ARG A 242 24.90 20.29 31.98
C ARG A 242 25.43 21.30 33.01
N LYS A 243 24.66 22.36 33.31
CA LYS A 243 25.03 23.35 34.33
C LYS A 243 24.75 22.80 35.73
N THR A 244 25.60 23.15 36.68
CA THR A 244 25.47 22.80 38.10
C THR A 244 24.77 23.92 38.87
N ASN A 245 24.31 23.62 40.09
CA ASN A 245 23.63 24.57 40.97
C ASN A 245 22.32 25.17 40.39
N ILE A 246 21.63 24.40 39.54
CA ILE A 246 20.35 24.79 38.91
C ILE A 246 19.19 24.27 39.75
N VAL A 247 18.14 25.08 39.89
CA VAL A 247 16.89 24.66 40.53
C VAL A 247 16.27 23.51 39.75
N LEU A 248 16.10 22.36 40.40
CA LEU A 248 15.59 21.15 39.78
C LEU A 248 14.06 21.07 39.83
N THR A 249 13.48 20.40 38.84
CA THR A 249 12.03 20.17 38.75
C THR A 249 11.62 18.84 39.37
N ASN A 250 12.56 17.92 39.63
CA ASN A 250 12.33 16.48 39.78
C ASN A 250 11.28 16.08 40.81
N LYS A 251 11.44 16.52 42.07
CA LYS A 251 10.47 16.27 43.16
C LYS A 251 9.09 16.91 42.92
N LYS A 252 8.99 17.78 41.91
CA LYS A 252 7.79 18.54 41.51
C LYS A 252 7.47 18.43 40.01
N ILE A 253 7.96 17.41 39.27
CA ILE A 253 7.60 17.16 37.84
C ILE A 253 6.09 16.94 37.67
N LYS A 254 5.42 16.55 38.76
CA LYS A 254 3.96 16.54 38.87
C LYS A 254 3.33 17.90 38.52
N GLY A 255 4.06 19.00 38.64
CA GLY A 255 3.62 20.39 38.49
C GLY A 255 3.41 20.95 37.11
N ILE A 256 3.88 20.25 36.09
CA ILE A 256 3.69 20.69 34.72
C ILE A 256 2.35 20.15 34.21
N LYS A 257 1.50 21.03 33.66
CA LYS A 257 0.25 20.64 32.99
C LYS A 257 0.57 19.75 31.78
N GLY A 258 -0.22 18.72 31.55
CA GLY A 258 0.03 17.75 30.48
C GLY A 258 0.22 18.35 29.09
N ILE A 259 1.07 17.72 28.29
CA ILE A 259 1.38 18.11 26.90
C ILE A 259 0.19 17.81 25.98
N LEU A 260 -0.55 16.72 26.26
CA LEU A 260 -1.76 16.32 25.52
C LEU A 260 -2.98 16.38 26.45
N PRO A 261 -3.74 17.50 26.45
CA PRO A 261 -4.93 17.66 27.29
C PRO A 261 -6.01 16.60 27.00
N GLY A 262 -6.23 16.27 25.73
CA GLY A 262 -7.20 15.25 25.30
C GLY A 262 -6.87 13.81 25.71
N SER A 263 -5.69 13.57 26.28
CA SER A 263 -5.24 12.26 26.78
C SER A 263 -5.06 12.29 28.30
N ASN A 264 -6.02 12.86 29.03
CA ASN A 264 -5.97 13.04 30.49
C ASN A 264 -4.71 13.79 30.97
N ASN A 265 -4.36 14.88 30.28
CA ASN A 265 -3.17 15.68 30.58
C ASN A 265 -1.88 14.82 30.63
N ALA A 266 -1.67 13.98 29.62
CA ALA A 266 -0.54 13.08 29.58
C ALA A 266 0.82 13.82 29.53
N LYS A 267 1.83 13.21 30.15
CA LYS A 267 3.18 13.78 30.30
C LYS A 267 4.24 12.85 29.72
N LEU A 268 5.29 13.43 29.14
CA LEU A 268 6.48 12.70 28.66
C LEU A 268 7.34 12.19 29.82
N ILE A 269 7.56 13.04 30.83
CA ILE A 269 8.34 12.71 32.02
C ILE A 269 7.40 12.90 33.21
N SER A 270 7.18 11.84 33.98
CA SER A 270 6.33 11.87 35.16
C SER A 270 6.79 10.85 36.19
N THR A 271 6.68 11.21 37.47
CA THR A 271 6.88 10.28 38.58
C THR A 271 5.57 10.19 39.36
N ASN A 272 5.04 8.97 39.51
CA ASN A 272 3.80 8.73 40.26
C ASN A 272 3.98 7.70 41.37
N ASN A 273 4.97 6.80 41.27
CA ASN A 273 5.19 5.74 42.23
C ASN A 273 6.69 5.37 42.32
N PRO A 274 7.25 5.22 43.54
CA PRO A 274 8.63 4.76 43.74
C PRO A 274 8.96 3.41 43.08
N TYR A 275 8.00 2.52 42.85
CA TYR A 275 8.25 1.23 42.18
C TYR A 275 8.68 1.35 40.71
N ASN A 276 8.56 2.54 40.08
CA ASN A 276 8.96 2.73 38.69
C ASN A 276 10.49 2.75 38.48
N TYR A 277 11.27 3.04 39.53
CA TYR A 277 12.74 3.17 39.43
C TYR A 277 13.49 2.28 40.44
N ARG A 278 12.84 1.91 41.55
CA ARG A 278 13.43 1.02 42.56
C ARG A 278 13.82 -0.34 41.98
N GLY A 279 15.01 -0.81 42.35
CA GLY A 279 15.64 -2.02 41.81
C GLY A 279 16.67 -1.76 40.71
N ARG A 280 16.64 -0.56 40.10
CA ARG A 280 17.74 -0.03 39.26
C ARG A 280 18.39 1.20 39.89
N PHE A 281 17.58 2.07 40.48
CA PHE A 281 17.99 3.30 41.13
C PHE A 281 17.45 3.35 42.57
N TYR A 282 18.16 4.03 43.46
CA TYR A 282 17.76 4.24 44.84
C TYR A 282 16.73 5.37 44.96
N ASP A 283 16.95 6.46 44.21
CA ASP A 283 16.12 7.66 44.22
C ASP A 283 15.61 8.05 42.80
N GLU A 284 14.52 8.81 42.73
CA GLU A 284 14.00 9.32 41.44
C GLU A 284 14.97 10.31 40.78
N ASP A 285 15.75 11.04 41.58
CA ASP A 285 16.77 11.99 41.11
C ASP A 285 17.94 11.30 40.38
N GLU A 286 18.18 10.01 40.62
CA GLU A 286 19.21 9.25 39.92
C GLU A 286 18.80 8.86 38.49
N VAL A 287 17.50 8.90 38.18
CA VAL A 287 16.97 8.56 36.84
C VAL A 287 17.22 9.70 35.87
N VAL A 288 16.77 10.91 36.24
CA VAL A 288 16.92 12.11 35.42
C VAL A 288 16.74 13.36 36.27
N THR A 289 17.64 14.34 36.11
CA THR A 289 17.50 15.65 36.73
C THR A 289 17.35 16.77 35.70
N LEU A 290 16.26 17.54 35.79
CA LEU A 290 15.94 18.61 34.84
C LEU A 290 15.84 19.97 35.54
N GLY A 291 16.53 20.97 34.99
CA GLY A 291 16.39 22.35 35.42
C GLY A 291 14.99 22.90 35.14
N TYR A 292 14.44 23.68 36.09
CA TYR A 292 13.09 24.27 36.00
C TYR A 292 12.85 25.00 34.68
N GLU A 293 13.75 25.91 34.33
CA GLU A 293 13.58 26.77 33.16
C GLU A 293 13.61 25.95 31.85
N ASN A 294 14.62 25.11 31.66
CA ASN A 294 14.77 24.29 30.45
C ASN A 294 13.66 23.25 30.31
N SER A 295 13.19 22.67 31.41
CA SER A 295 12.06 21.73 31.38
C SER A 295 10.77 22.44 30.93
N GLN A 296 10.49 23.64 31.45
CA GLN A 296 9.34 24.45 31.06
C GLN A 296 9.42 24.85 29.58
N LYS A 297 10.57 25.42 29.15
CA LYS A 297 10.79 25.81 27.75
C LYS A 297 10.48 24.67 26.77
N ALA A 298 11.07 23.49 27.01
CA ALA A 298 10.88 22.33 26.14
C ALA A 298 9.41 21.89 26.05
N GLN A 299 8.69 21.89 27.18
CA GLN A 299 7.30 21.42 27.23
C GLN A 299 6.32 22.42 26.62
N LEU A 300 6.52 23.72 26.88
CA LEU A 300 5.71 24.78 26.30
C LEU A 300 5.91 24.85 24.79
N ALA A 301 7.16 24.73 24.32
CA ALA A 301 7.48 24.63 22.90
C ALA A 301 6.85 23.40 22.24
N LEU A 302 6.96 22.21 22.86
CA LEU A 302 6.36 20.99 22.31
C LEU A 302 4.84 21.08 22.22
N LYS A 303 4.18 21.58 23.28
CA LYS A 303 2.72 21.75 23.27
C LYS A 303 2.31 22.73 22.18
N TRP A 304 2.99 23.88 22.09
CA TRP A 304 2.75 24.88 21.06
C TRP A 304 2.95 24.31 19.65
N LEU A 305 4.02 23.54 19.42
CA LEU A 305 4.29 22.87 18.15
C LEU A 305 3.20 21.86 17.76
N ILE A 306 2.75 21.03 18.70
CA ILE A 306 1.67 20.05 18.47
C ILE A 306 0.39 20.76 18.02
N ASP A 307 0.03 21.84 18.72
CA ASP A 307 -1.16 22.62 18.41
C ASP A 307 -0.99 23.41 17.11
N ARG A 308 0.22 23.89 16.80
CA ARG A 308 0.49 24.69 15.61
C ARG A 308 0.56 23.86 14.33
N GLN A 309 1.50 22.93 14.25
CA GLN A 309 1.84 22.19 13.01
C GLN A 309 1.81 20.67 13.14
N GLY A 310 1.47 20.14 14.32
CA GLY A 310 1.26 18.71 14.52
C GLY A 310 0.03 18.18 13.76
N PHE A 311 0.09 16.92 13.35
CA PHE A 311 -1.04 16.20 12.75
C PHE A 311 -1.24 14.84 13.40
N SER A 312 -2.39 14.21 13.15
CA SER A 312 -2.74 12.91 13.75
C SER A 312 -3.09 11.89 12.68
N ILE A 313 -2.62 10.65 12.86
CA ILE A 313 -3.13 9.48 12.15
C ILE A 313 -3.70 8.54 13.21
N ASP A 314 -5.01 8.33 13.20
CA ASP A 314 -5.74 7.75 14.34
C ASP A 314 -5.46 8.52 15.65
N THR A 315 -4.94 7.82 16.66
CA THR A 315 -4.64 8.37 17.99
C THR A 315 -3.21 8.91 18.09
N ARG A 316 -2.37 8.63 17.09
CA ARG A 316 -0.93 8.90 17.13
C ARG A 316 -0.63 10.28 16.55
N LYS A 317 0.21 11.04 17.26
CA LYS A 317 0.57 12.41 16.90
C LYS A 317 1.91 12.41 16.18
N TYR A 318 1.98 13.13 15.07
CA TYR A 318 3.18 13.32 14.27
C TYR A 318 3.53 14.79 14.25
N LEU A 319 4.82 15.07 14.38
CA LEU A 319 5.37 16.42 14.42
C LEU A 319 6.62 16.46 13.57
N ALA A 320 6.76 17.51 12.78
CA ALA A 320 8.00 17.85 12.09
C ALA A 320 8.29 19.32 12.34
N TRP A 321 9.54 19.69 12.64
CA TRP A 321 9.98 21.09 12.77
C TRP A 321 11.45 21.23 12.40
N GLY A 322 11.92 22.45 12.15
CA GLY A 322 13.32 22.72 11.84
C GLY A 322 13.73 24.13 12.26
N THR A 323 14.97 24.50 11.95
CA THR A 323 15.50 25.85 12.14
C THR A 323 15.21 26.75 10.94
N LYS A 324 14.96 28.04 11.15
CA LYS A 324 14.75 29.07 10.12
C LYS A 324 16.10 29.38 9.54
N GLY A 325 16.32 28.80 8.39
CA GLY A 325 17.54 28.86 7.62
C GLY A 325 17.20 28.52 6.19
N GLU A 326 17.11 29.59 5.41
CA GLU A 326 17.25 29.60 3.95
C GLU A 326 16.00 29.32 3.10
N ASP A 327 15.92 30.16 2.07
CA ASP A 327 14.85 30.38 1.12
C ASP A 327 14.31 29.05 0.55
N MET A 328 13.04 28.72 0.84
CA MET A 328 12.34 27.62 0.16
C MET A 328 11.95 28.07 -1.25
N SER A 329 12.93 28.49 -2.06
CA SER A 329 12.72 28.73 -3.48
C SER A 329 12.53 27.35 -4.13
N VAL A 330 11.29 27.06 -4.55
CA VAL A 330 11.02 25.91 -5.41
C VAL A 330 11.78 26.13 -6.71
N ILE A 331 12.73 25.24 -7.03
CA ILE A 331 13.28 25.22 -8.38
C ILE A 331 12.12 24.78 -9.28
N GLU A 332 11.66 25.67 -10.17
CA GLU A 332 10.65 25.32 -11.17
C GLU A 332 11.06 23.98 -11.83
N PRO A 333 10.16 22.98 -11.87
CA PRO A 333 10.48 21.73 -12.52
C PRO A 333 10.84 22.03 -13.98
N LYS A 334 12.09 21.73 -14.37
CA LYS A 334 12.46 21.67 -15.80
C LYS A 334 11.41 20.80 -16.48
N LYS A 335 10.69 21.34 -17.48
CA LYS A 335 9.62 20.67 -18.23
C LYS A 335 9.97 19.19 -18.46
N GLY A 336 9.31 18.35 -17.67
CA GLY A 336 9.46 16.91 -17.60
C GLY A 336 8.23 16.35 -16.91
N ILE A 337 7.94 15.06 -17.14
CA ILE A 337 6.69 14.31 -16.88
C ILE A 337 6.18 14.35 -15.40
N PHE A 338 6.87 15.09 -14.52
CA PHE A 338 6.68 15.16 -13.08
C PHE A 338 6.04 16.45 -12.55
N ALA A 339 5.65 17.39 -13.41
CA ALA A 339 5.08 18.65 -12.96
C ALA A 339 3.55 18.55 -12.78
N GLN A 340 3.08 18.30 -11.55
CA GLN A 340 1.76 18.81 -11.17
C GLN A 340 1.89 20.30 -10.84
N PRO A 341 0.94 21.17 -11.27
CA PRO A 341 1.00 22.59 -10.97
C PRO A 341 0.82 22.83 -9.47
N LEU A 342 1.89 23.30 -8.82
CA LEU A 342 1.95 23.65 -7.40
C LEU A 342 1.44 25.08 -7.12
N GLU A 343 0.74 25.68 -8.09
CA GLU A 343 0.33 27.09 -8.08
C GLU A 343 -0.71 27.43 -7.00
N SER A 344 -1.47 26.45 -6.47
CA SER A 344 -2.53 26.74 -5.49
C SER A 344 -2.08 26.79 -4.03
N LEU A 345 -0.79 26.63 -3.73
CA LEU A 345 -0.25 26.67 -2.35
C LEU A 345 0.45 27.98 -2.00
N PHE A 346 0.58 28.91 -2.95
CA PHE A 346 1.25 30.19 -2.76
C PHE A 346 0.24 31.32 -2.63
N GLN A 347 -0.44 31.38 -1.48
CA GLN A 347 -0.94 32.68 -1.02
C GLN A 347 0.25 33.42 -0.41
N GLN A 348 0.57 34.59 -0.97
CA GLN A 348 1.50 35.54 -0.37
C GLN A 348 1.08 35.77 1.07
N LEU A 349 1.91 35.33 2.02
CA LEU A 349 1.77 35.72 3.41
C LEU A 349 2.30 37.15 3.51
N ASP A 350 1.43 38.07 3.89
CA ASP A 350 1.77 39.46 4.23
C ASP A 350 2.91 39.52 5.26
N ASN A 351 3.53 40.71 5.35
CA ASN A 351 4.71 41.08 6.15
C ASN A 351 4.58 40.88 7.70
N GLU A 352 4.12 39.71 8.17
CA GLU A 352 4.15 39.32 9.58
C GLU A 352 5.46 38.61 9.95
N GLU A 353 5.97 38.84 11.16
CA GLU A 353 7.08 38.08 11.73
C GLU A 353 6.72 36.58 11.83
N LEU A 354 7.15 35.80 10.84
CA LEU A 354 6.94 34.35 10.80
C LEU A 354 7.78 33.63 11.86
N PRO A 355 7.22 32.64 12.58
CA PRO A 355 7.95 31.87 13.57
C PRO A 355 9.08 31.05 12.95
N ASP A 356 10.07 30.75 13.78
CA ASP A 356 11.17 29.88 13.44
C ASP A 356 10.81 28.41 13.76
N THR A 357 9.95 27.81 12.92
CA THR A 357 9.53 26.39 13.06
C THR A 357 9.56 25.59 11.75
N ASN A 358 9.84 26.25 10.62
CA ASN A 358 9.79 25.70 9.25
C ASN A 358 8.43 25.02 8.91
N GLU A 359 7.34 25.78 9.10
CA GLU A 359 5.94 25.33 8.94
C GLU A 359 5.64 24.76 7.54
N GLN A 360 6.23 25.35 6.49
CA GLN A 360 6.06 24.88 5.10
C GLN A 360 6.62 23.46 4.89
N LEU A 361 7.82 23.18 5.41
CA LEU A 361 8.40 21.84 5.34
C LEU A 361 7.56 20.83 6.13
N ALA A 362 7.10 21.21 7.32
CA ALA A 362 6.22 20.37 8.14
C ALA A 362 4.91 20.02 7.40
N ALA A 363 4.33 20.98 6.68
CA ALA A 363 3.16 20.76 5.82
C ALA A 363 3.45 19.79 4.66
N LYS A 364 4.63 19.87 4.04
CA LYS A 364 5.03 18.93 2.98
C LYS A 364 5.26 17.51 3.52
N ILE A 365 5.92 17.35 4.66
CA ILE A 365 6.07 16.04 5.33
C ILE A 365 4.71 15.45 5.71
N LYS A 366 3.82 16.30 6.23
CA LYS A 366 2.43 15.93 6.52
C LYS A 366 1.71 15.45 5.27
N ASN A 367 1.78 16.17 4.16
CA ASN A 367 1.16 15.75 2.91
C ASN A 367 1.80 14.47 2.34
N ALA A 368 3.11 14.29 2.47
CA ALA A 368 3.76 13.04 2.11
C ALA A 368 3.13 11.87 2.91
N PHE A 369 2.91 12.02 4.21
CA PHE A 369 2.36 10.93 5.03
C PHE A 369 0.84 10.73 4.84
N LEU A 370 0.08 11.82 4.75
CA LEU A 370 -1.38 11.81 4.69
C LEU A 370 -1.95 11.65 3.28
N LYS A 371 -1.19 12.03 2.25
CA LYS A 371 -1.65 12.04 0.84
C LYS A 371 -0.74 11.25 -0.09
N GLY A 372 0.47 10.89 0.33
CA GLY A 372 1.44 10.24 -0.55
C GLY A 372 2.10 11.21 -1.54
N GLU A 373 2.12 12.52 -1.24
CA GLU A 373 2.74 13.51 -2.11
C GLU A 373 4.27 13.35 -2.11
N ASN A 374 4.87 13.35 -3.30
CA ASN A 374 6.33 13.34 -3.43
C ASN A 374 6.88 14.75 -3.16
N ILE A 375 7.98 14.84 -2.43
CA ILE A 375 8.67 16.09 -2.15
C ILE A 375 9.85 16.20 -3.10
N CYS A 376 9.65 16.85 -4.25
CA CYS A 376 10.72 17.10 -5.22
C CYS A 376 11.20 18.56 -5.14
N HIS A 377 12.46 18.81 -5.50
CA HIS A 377 12.99 20.13 -5.86
C HIS A 377 12.91 21.22 -4.76
N LEU A 378 13.27 20.85 -3.54
CA LEU A 378 13.50 21.80 -2.46
C LEU A 378 15.00 21.92 -2.20
N ASN A 379 15.55 23.12 -2.33
CA ASN A 379 16.82 23.45 -1.71
C ASN A 379 16.49 23.94 -0.31
N ALA A 380 16.96 23.23 0.71
CA ALA A 380 16.79 23.65 2.09
C ALA A 380 17.99 23.16 2.91
N ASN A 381 18.52 24.05 3.73
CA ASN A 381 19.65 23.78 4.61
C ASN A 381 19.18 23.76 6.07
N GLY A 382 19.95 23.10 6.94
CA GLY A 382 19.65 22.98 8.36
C GLY A 382 19.08 21.63 8.76
N ASN A 383 18.79 21.49 10.06
CA ASN A 383 18.30 20.24 10.65
C ASN A 383 16.78 20.24 10.75
N VAL A 384 16.20 19.10 10.46
CA VAL A 384 14.78 18.80 10.62
C VAL A 384 14.65 17.71 11.66
N TYR A 385 13.60 17.84 12.46
CA TYR A 385 13.28 16.94 13.53
C TYR A 385 11.92 16.35 13.24
N ILE A 386 11.82 15.03 13.27
CA ILE A 386 10.56 14.31 13.17
C ILE A 386 10.34 13.54 14.47
N MET A 387 9.17 13.76 15.09
CA MET A 387 8.77 13.12 16.34
C MET A 387 7.38 12.49 16.20
N GLU A 388 7.26 11.26 16.68
CA GLU A 388 6.02 10.52 16.79
C GLU A 388 5.69 10.28 18.27
N LEU A 389 4.49 10.69 18.68
CA LEU A 389 4.02 10.58 20.06
C LEU A 389 2.77 9.70 20.11
N ASP A 390 2.70 8.83 21.10
CA ASP A 390 1.50 8.04 21.43
C ASP A 390 1.20 8.15 22.92
N ALA A 391 -0.07 7.98 23.30
CA ALA A 391 -0.48 7.98 24.71
C ALA A 391 -1.21 6.65 25.02
N PRO A 392 -0.49 5.52 25.02
CA PRO A 392 -1.10 4.20 25.18
C PRO A 392 -1.62 3.96 26.61
N VAL A 393 -1.09 4.69 27.60
CA VAL A 393 -1.49 4.63 29.00
C VAL A 393 -2.03 5.99 29.43
N THR A 394 -3.09 5.98 30.23
CA THR A 394 -3.69 7.21 30.78
C THR A 394 -2.65 8.05 31.52
N GLY A 395 -2.48 9.32 31.12
CA GLY A 395 -1.58 10.26 31.78
C GLY A 395 -0.10 10.15 31.37
N ARG A 396 0.28 9.27 30.44
CA ARG A 396 1.67 9.13 29.95
C ARG A 396 1.74 9.23 28.42
N ILE A 397 2.81 9.86 27.92
CA ILE A 397 3.12 9.97 26.50
C ILE A 397 4.44 9.25 26.23
N ASP A 398 4.45 8.43 25.20
CA ASP A 398 5.63 7.74 24.70
C ASP A 398 6.14 8.45 23.45
N ILE A 399 7.46 8.65 23.38
CA ILE A 399 8.14 8.98 22.12
C ILE A 399 8.36 7.65 21.39
N VAL A 400 7.52 7.37 20.40
CA VAL A 400 7.58 6.13 19.63
C VAL A 400 8.70 6.18 18.60
N TYR A 401 8.92 7.37 18.04
CA TYR A 401 9.98 7.62 17.09
C TYR A 401 10.48 9.06 17.22
N TYR A 402 11.79 9.22 17.16
CA TYR A 402 12.46 10.50 17.07
C TYR A 402 13.66 10.37 16.16
N GLN A 403 13.78 11.29 15.20
CA GLN A 403 14.95 11.39 14.35
C GLN A 403 15.25 12.86 14.05
N SER A 404 16.54 13.15 13.94
CA SER A 404 17.07 14.41 13.43
C SER A 404 18.00 14.10 12.26
N LEU A 405 17.79 14.75 11.13
CA LEU A 405 18.66 14.72 9.95
C LEU A 405 18.69 16.12 9.34
N ASP A 406 19.65 16.36 8.44
CA ASP A 406 19.58 17.52 7.56
C ASP A 406 18.36 17.43 6.62
N VAL A 407 17.85 18.59 6.18
CA VAL A 407 16.64 18.65 5.33
C VAL A 407 16.82 17.85 4.04
N GLN A 408 18.00 17.94 3.41
CA GLN A 408 18.28 17.27 2.14
C GLN A 408 18.19 15.74 2.29
N SER A 409 18.76 15.17 3.36
CA SER A 409 18.63 13.75 3.69
C SER A 409 17.17 13.30 3.79
N TYR A 410 16.26 14.12 4.33
CA TYR A 410 14.84 13.80 4.36
C TYR A 410 14.19 13.83 2.98
N ILE A 411 14.51 14.83 2.18
CA ILE A 411 14.02 14.98 0.80
C ILE A 411 14.50 13.80 -0.06
N ASP A 412 15.78 13.45 0.01
CA ASP A 412 16.37 12.36 -0.75
C ASP A 412 15.72 11.02 -0.39
N LYS A 413 15.48 10.78 0.90
CA LYS A 413 14.79 9.57 1.37
C LYS A 413 13.35 9.48 0.90
N LEU A 414 12.61 10.59 0.91
CA LEU A 414 11.24 10.63 0.40
C LEU A 414 11.21 10.47 -1.12
N THR A 415 12.10 11.15 -1.83
CA THR A 415 12.23 11.07 -3.29
C THR A 415 12.59 9.65 -3.72
N ASP A 416 13.57 9.03 -3.07
CA ASP A 416 13.97 7.64 -3.30
C ASP A 416 12.79 6.68 -3.06
N TRP A 417 12.07 6.82 -1.95
CA TRP A 417 10.89 6.02 -1.65
C TRP A 417 9.81 6.11 -2.74
N TYR A 418 9.43 7.33 -3.14
CA TYR A 418 8.39 7.52 -4.15
C TYR A 418 8.85 7.10 -5.55
N SER A 419 10.14 7.20 -5.86
CA SER A 419 10.68 6.65 -7.12
C SER A 419 10.60 5.12 -7.16
N LYS A 420 10.91 4.45 -6.04
CA LYS A 420 10.87 2.98 -5.90
C LYS A 420 9.47 2.42 -5.85
N THR A 421 8.50 3.19 -5.39
CA THR A 421 7.10 2.75 -5.31
C THR A 421 6.26 3.17 -6.53
N ALA A 422 6.77 4.03 -7.41
CA ALA A 422 6.01 4.53 -8.55
C ALA A 422 5.53 3.45 -9.52
N ILE A 423 4.26 3.46 -9.91
CA ILE A 423 3.78 2.68 -11.06
C ILE A 423 2.95 3.63 -11.89
N TYR A 424 3.36 3.85 -13.14
CA TYR A 424 2.68 4.81 -13.99
C TYR A 424 1.53 4.16 -14.75
N GLU A 425 0.33 4.72 -14.58
CA GLU A 425 -0.88 4.39 -15.32
C GLU A 425 -1.20 5.51 -16.32
N SER A 426 -1.91 5.19 -17.41
CA SER A 426 -2.37 6.19 -18.37
C SER A 426 -3.53 6.99 -17.78
N GLY A 427 -3.36 8.30 -17.66
CA GLY A 427 -4.39 9.26 -17.27
C GLY A 427 -4.84 10.11 -18.45
N LYS A 428 -5.93 10.88 -18.25
CA LYS A 428 -6.46 11.81 -19.28
C LYS A 428 -5.43 12.85 -19.77
N ASN A 429 -4.42 13.15 -18.94
CA ASN A 429 -3.40 14.19 -19.17
C ASN A 429 -1.95 13.64 -19.20
N GLY A 430 -1.75 12.36 -19.52
CA GLY A 430 -0.43 11.71 -19.53
C GLY A 430 -0.26 10.65 -18.45
N TYR A 431 0.98 10.34 -18.05
CA TYR A 431 1.25 9.35 -17.00
C TYR A 431 0.82 9.85 -15.62
N MET A 432 0.07 9.03 -14.89
CA MET A 432 -0.30 9.27 -13.50
C MET A 432 0.31 8.18 -12.61
N ASN A 433 0.90 8.58 -11.48
CA ASN A 433 1.27 7.65 -10.42
C ASN A 433 0.29 7.82 -9.25
N GLN A 434 -0.51 6.79 -8.98
CA GLN A 434 -1.42 6.80 -7.85
C GLN A 434 -0.65 6.47 -6.57
N ASN A 435 -0.24 7.51 -5.84
CA ASN A 435 0.35 7.34 -4.51
C ASN A 435 -0.74 7.16 -3.45
N PHE A 436 -0.46 6.33 -2.45
CA PHE A 436 -1.36 6.11 -1.32
C PHE A 436 -0.81 6.71 -0.04
N SER A 437 -1.71 7.22 0.81
CA SER A 437 -1.36 7.60 2.18
C SER A 437 -0.84 6.40 2.97
N LEU A 438 -0.01 6.64 4.00
CA LEU A 438 0.47 5.58 4.89
C LEU A 438 -0.68 4.87 5.59
N ARG A 439 -1.74 5.61 5.93
CA ARG A 439 -2.97 5.06 6.50
C ARG A 439 -3.64 4.09 5.53
N SER A 440 -3.77 4.48 4.26
CA SER A 440 -4.37 3.63 3.22
C SER A 440 -3.57 2.34 3.06
N LEU A 441 -2.24 2.41 2.97
CA LEU A 441 -1.37 1.23 2.90
C LEU A 441 -1.55 0.31 4.12
N ALA A 442 -1.61 0.88 5.32
CA ALA A 442 -1.86 0.13 6.54
C ALA A 442 -3.24 -0.55 6.54
N VAL A 443 -4.27 0.13 6.03
CA VAL A 443 -5.63 -0.39 5.89
C VAL A 443 -5.69 -1.48 4.82
N PHE A 444 -4.97 -1.35 3.71
CA PHE A 444 -4.86 -2.40 2.69
C PHE A 444 -4.18 -3.65 3.23
N ARG A 445 -3.17 -3.49 4.09
CA ARG A 445 -2.47 -4.60 4.76
C ARG A 445 -3.33 -5.30 5.81
N ASN A 446 -4.03 -4.56 6.65
CA ASN A 446 -4.74 -5.11 7.81
C ASN A 446 -6.23 -5.37 7.57
N GLY A 447 -6.83 -4.74 6.56
CA GLY A 447 -8.26 -4.75 6.28
C GLY A 447 -9.02 -3.60 6.94
N LYS A 448 -10.21 -3.28 6.40
CA LYS A 448 -11.07 -2.15 6.81
C LYS A 448 -11.42 -2.15 8.29
N HIS A 449 -11.68 -3.33 8.84
CA HIS A 449 -12.17 -3.52 10.21
C HIS A 449 -11.05 -3.84 11.21
N ALA A 450 -9.79 -3.64 10.83
CA ALA A 450 -8.68 -3.83 11.73
C ALA A 450 -8.75 -2.86 12.91
N LYS A 451 -8.27 -3.30 14.08
CA LYS A 451 -8.15 -2.45 15.26
C LYS A 451 -7.23 -1.26 14.95
N ASN A 452 -7.59 -0.07 15.44
CA ASN A 452 -6.81 1.16 15.24
C ASN A 452 -5.33 1.00 15.67
N ASP A 453 -5.06 0.20 16.71
CA ASP A 453 -3.69 -0.08 17.15
C ASP A 453 -2.84 -0.80 16.08
N LEU A 454 -3.43 -1.71 15.31
CA LEU A 454 -2.73 -2.39 14.22
C LEU A 454 -2.44 -1.42 13.07
N ILE A 455 -3.40 -0.54 12.76
CA ILE A 455 -3.26 0.47 11.73
C ILE A 455 -2.15 1.45 12.10
N LYS A 456 -2.22 2.09 13.28
CA LYS A 456 -1.23 3.07 13.72
C LYS A 456 0.18 2.48 13.81
N ASN A 457 0.33 1.24 14.27
CA ASN A 457 1.64 0.57 14.32
C ASN A 457 2.20 0.26 12.92
N THR A 458 1.33 -0.10 11.97
CA THR A 458 1.75 -0.32 10.58
C THR A 458 2.16 1.00 9.94
N VAL A 459 1.43 2.09 10.18
CA VAL A 459 1.77 3.45 9.72
C VAL A 459 3.14 3.86 10.23
N SER A 460 3.41 3.71 11.53
CA SER A 460 4.72 4.03 12.12
C SER A 460 5.83 3.19 11.54
N SER A 461 5.62 1.89 11.34
CA SER A 461 6.62 1.04 10.70
C SER A 461 6.93 1.51 9.27
N LEU A 462 5.92 1.93 8.50
CA LEU A 462 6.13 2.48 7.15
C LEU A 462 6.86 3.83 7.19
N ALA A 463 6.46 4.74 8.09
CA ALA A 463 7.13 6.03 8.27
C ALA A 463 8.61 5.84 8.63
N GLN A 464 8.92 4.92 9.55
CA GLN A 464 10.29 4.58 9.93
C GLN A 464 11.06 3.91 8.79
N THR A 465 10.42 3.09 7.95
CA THR A 465 11.04 2.53 6.75
C THR A 465 11.43 3.65 5.78
N ILE A 466 10.51 4.58 5.50
CA ILE A 466 10.72 5.72 4.59
C ILE A 466 11.85 6.62 5.08
N LEU A 467 11.88 6.92 6.37
CA LEU A 467 12.88 7.84 6.93
C LEU A 467 14.18 7.13 7.35
N GLY A 468 14.22 5.80 7.27
CA GLY A 468 15.28 4.96 7.82
C GLY A 468 15.83 3.97 6.79
N THR A 469 15.51 2.69 6.99
CA THR A 469 16.17 1.55 6.30
C THR A 469 15.86 1.44 4.81
N GLN A 470 14.80 2.11 4.32
CA GLN A 470 14.25 1.99 2.96
C GLN A 470 13.89 0.54 2.54
N LYS A 471 13.84 -0.39 3.49
CA LYS A 471 13.44 -1.78 3.28
C LYS A 471 12.16 -2.07 4.06
N VAL A 472 11.09 -2.38 3.32
CA VAL A 472 9.80 -2.74 3.92
C VAL A 472 9.92 -4.11 4.60
N SER A 473 9.42 -4.21 5.83
CA SER A 473 9.41 -5.47 6.57
C SER A 473 8.60 -6.55 5.83
N TRP A 474 9.13 -7.78 5.80
CA TRP A 474 8.42 -8.94 5.27
C TRP A 474 7.06 -9.18 5.92
N GLY A 475 6.86 -8.75 7.18
CA GLY A 475 5.55 -8.85 7.86
C GLY A 475 4.48 -7.94 7.27
N ILE A 476 4.87 -6.82 6.64
CA ILE A 476 3.97 -5.92 5.90
C ILE A 476 3.75 -6.51 4.49
N LEU A 477 4.84 -6.86 3.80
CA LEU A 477 4.80 -7.39 2.43
C LEU A 477 3.99 -8.69 2.34
N ASN A 478 4.22 -9.66 3.21
CA ASN A 478 3.46 -10.92 3.22
C ASN A 478 1.99 -10.70 3.58
N GLY A 479 1.70 -9.74 4.47
CA GLY A 479 0.32 -9.38 4.81
C GLY A 479 -0.44 -8.83 3.59
N LEU A 480 0.20 -7.93 2.84
CA LEU A 480 -0.36 -7.38 1.59
C LEU A 480 -0.45 -8.42 0.48
N TYR A 481 0.61 -9.21 0.25
CA TYR A 481 0.64 -10.28 -0.74
C TYR A 481 -0.54 -11.24 -0.55
N ASN A 482 -0.74 -11.73 0.68
CA ASN A 482 -1.82 -12.67 1.00
C ASN A 482 -3.21 -12.09 0.76
N ARG A 483 -3.39 -10.77 0.93
CA ARG A 483 -4.66 -10.09 0.63
C ARG A 483 -4.82 -9.85 -0.87
N ALA A 484 -3.76 -9.42 -1.54
CA ALA A 484 -3.75 -9.16 -2.98
C ALA A 484 -4.10 -10.41 -3.80
N ILE A 485 -3.60 -11.59 -3.43
CA ILE A 485 -3.94 -12.84 -4.14
C ILE A 485 -5.34 -13.39 -3.83
N ARG A 486 -6.13 -12.74 -2.95
CA ARG A 486 -7.47 -13.18 -2.52
C ARG A 486 -8.55 -12.17 -2.91
N PRO A 487 -8.79 -11.92 -4.21
CA PRO A 487 -9.84 -10.99 -4.68
C PRO A 487 -11.23 -11.34 -4.13
N MET A 488 -11.52 -12.62 -3.92
CA MET A 488 -12.79 -13.09 -3.37
C MET A 488 -13.06 -12.63 -1.93
N SER A 489 -12.06 -12.11 -1.21
CA SER A 489 -12.21 -11.61 0.16
C SER A 489 -12.74 -10.18 0.25
N PHE A 490 -12.96 -9.52 -0.89
CA PHE A 490 -13.47 -8.16 -0.99
C PHE A 490 -14.97 -8.19 -1.35
N ASN A 491 -15.82 -7.70 -0.44
CA ASN A 491 -17.28 -7.78 -0.55
C ASN A 491 -17.94 -6.56 -1.21
N ASP A 492 -17.19 -5.74 -1.96
CA ASP A 492 -17.73 -4.51 -2.56
C ASP A 492 -17.40 -4.40 -4.06
N PRO A 493 -18.33 -4.81 -4.95
CA PRO A 493 -18.16 -4.68 -6.40
C PRO A 493 -18.20 -3.22 -6.89
N HIS A 494 -18.58 -2.25 -6.04
CA HIS A 494 -18.75 -0.83 -6.42
C HIS A 494 -17.76 0.13 -5.72
N GLY A 495 -16.80 -0.41 -4.96
CA GLY A 495 -15.59 0.32 -4.55
C GLY A 495 -15.79 1.51 -3.59
N LYS A 496 -16.77 1.47 -2.68
CA LYS A 496 -17.05 2.60 -1.77
C LYS A 496 -16.07 2.75 -0.60
N SER A 497 -15.02 1.92 -0.47
CA SER A 497 -14.11 2.00 0.69
C SER A 497 -12.69 1.47 0.48
N ILE A 498 -12.52 0.20 0.11
CA ILE A 498 -11.22 -0.41 -0.20
C ILE A 498 -11.48 -1.31 -1.40
N THR A 499 -10.85 -1.01 -2.53
CA THR A 499 -10.94 -1.89 -3.69
C THR A 499 -9.84 -2.95 -3.64
N TRP A 500 -10.15 -4.12 -4.20
CA TRP A 500 -9.13 -5.14 -4.42
C TRP A 500 -8.02 -4.62 -5.36
N SER A 501 -8.38 -3.79 -6.35
CA SER A 501 -7.42 -3.14 -7.24
C SER A 501 -6.42 -2.24 -6.51
N ASP A 502 -6.86 -1.41 -5.56
CA ASP A 502 -5.95 -0.57 -4.77
C ASP A 502 -5.03 -1.44 -3.89
N THR A 503 -5.55 -2.55 -3.35
CA THR A 503 -4.73 -3.50 -2.58
C THR A 503 -3.70 -4.20 -3.48
N MET A 504 -4.07 -4.54 -4.71
CA MET A 504 -3.17 -5.14 -5.69
C MET A 504 -2.09 -4.17 -6.15
N LEU A 505 -2.47 -2.92 -6.45
CA LEU A 505 -1.56 -1.84 -6.83
C LEU A 505 -0.58 -1.52 -5.71
N SER A 506 -1.08 -1.25 -4.50
CA SER A 506 -0.21 -0.97 -3.34
C SER A 506 0.74 -2.12 -2.99
N ALA A 507 0.30 -3.37 -3.13
CA ALA A 507 1.17 -4.51 -2.95
C ALA A 507 2.29 -4.52 -4.01
N ALA A 508 1.97 -4.32 -5.29
CA ALA A 508 2.97 -4.23 -6.36
C ALA A 508 3.95 -3.07 -6.13
N GLN A 509 3.46 -1.88 -5.78
CA GLN A 509 4.27 -0.71 -5.47
C GLN A 509 5.26 -0.98 -4.33
N LEU A 510 4.82 -1.62 -3.24
CA LEU A 510 5.73 -1.97 -2.13
C LEU A 510 6.70 -3.10 -2.49
N PHE A 511 6.31 -4.06 -3.33
CA PHE A 511 7.26 -5.08 -3.79
C PHE A 511 8.33 -4.52 -4.72
N ARG A 512 8.07 -3.43 -5.47
CA ARG A 512 9.12 -2.73 -6.25
C ARG A 512 10.24 -2.18 -5.37
N THR A 513 9.99 -1.88 -4.08
CA THR A 513 11.08 -1.48 -3.16
C THR A 513 12.05 -2.62 -2.86
N VAL A 514 11.60 -3.88 -3.02
CA VAL A 514 12.43 -5.09 -2.86
C VAL A 514 13.05 -5.52 -4.18
N TYR A 515 12.35 -5.27 -5.29
CA TYR A 515 12.74 -5.62 -6.64
C TYR A 515 12.88 -4.37 -7.53
N PRO A 516 13.86 -3.48 -7.25
CA PRO A 516 14.01 -2.21 -7.96
C PRO A 516 14.39 -2.39 -9.44
N GLU A 517 14.87 -3.56 -9.86
CA GLU A 517 15.13 -3.91 -11.25
C GLU A 517 13.87 -3.86 -12.12
N PHE A 518 12.68 -3.99 -11.52
CA PHE A 518 11.42 -3.74 -12.21
C PHE A 518 11.14 -2.24 -12.18
N GLY A 519 11.39 -1.56 -13.30
CA GLY A 519 11.10 -0.15 -13.51
C GLY A 519 9.61 0.21 -13.29
N PRO A 520 9.21 1.48 -13.44
CA PRO A 520 7.85 1.93 -13.10
C PRO A 520 6.80 1.66 -14.19
N VAL A 521 7.21 1.06 -15.32
CA VAL A 521 6.37 0.72 -16.47
C VAL A 521 6.64 -0.71 -16.92
N LEU A 522 5.76 -1.26 -17.78
CA LEU A 522 5.93 -2.58 -18.36
C LEU A 522 7.22 -2.66 -19.19
N ASP A 523 8.16 -3.49 -18.75
CA ASP A 523 9.27 -3.95 -19.59
C ASP A 523 8.99 -5.38 -20.08
N LYS A 524 8.87 -5.53 -21.41
CA LYS A 524 8.61 -6.81 -22.07
C LYS A 524 9.85 -7.71 -22.18
N GLN A 525 11.05 -7.18 -21.91
CA GLN A 525 12.32 -7.93 -21.97
C GLN A 525 12.60 -8.72 -20.68
N ILE A 526 11.89 -8.43 -19.60
CA ILE A 526 12.01 -9.16 -18.32
C ILE A 526 11.66 -10.63 -18.52
N LYS A 527 12.58 -11.51 -18.08
CA LYS A 527 12.45 -12.97 -18.16
C LYS A 527 12.14 -13.64 -16.82
N ASP A 528 11.93 -12.86 -15.76
CA ASP A 528 11.56 -13.40 -14.45
C ASP A 528 10.24 -14.18 -14.55
N GLN A 529 10.26 -15.44 -14.13
CA GLN A 529 9.13 -16.36 -14.26
C GLN A 529 7.89 -15.84 -13.53
N ASN A 530 8.07 -15.28 -12.33
CA ASN A 530 6.96 -14.81 -11.51
C ASN A 530 6.28 -13.60 -12.17
N TYR A 531 7.06 -12.64 -12.63
CA TYR A 531 6.62 -11.48 -13.38
C TYR A 531 5.86 -11.89 -14.66
N LEU A 532 6.38 -12.84 -15.43
CA LEU A 532 5.73 -13.36 -16.64
C LEU A 532 4.37 -14.02 -16.35
N PHE A 533 4.27 -14.83 -15.29
CA PHE A 533 2.98 -15.37 -14.86
C PHE A 533 2.00 -14.28 -14.40
N GLY A 534 2.51 -13.18 -13.83
CA GLY A 534 1.73 -11.99 -13.52
C GLY A 534 1.10 -11.38 -14.75
N ARG A 535 1.92 -11.17 -15.80
CA ARG A 535 1.47 -10.69 -17.10
C ARG A 535 0.43 -11.60 -17.74
N LEU A 536 0.63 -12.93 -17.73
CA LEU A 536 -0.34 -13.89 -18.28
C LEU A 536 -1.71 -13.78 -17.60
N LEU A 537 -1.71 -13.72 -16.26
CA LEU A 537 -2.96 -13.62 -15.52
C LEU A 537 -3.67 -12.29 -15.77
N ALA A 538 -2.91 -11.19 -15.92
CA ALA A 538 -3.45 -9.90 -16.30
C ALA A 538 -4.09 -9.93 -17.69
N ILE A 539 -3.44 -10.53 -18.69
CA ILE A 539 -4.01 -10.68 -20.03
C ILE A 539 -5.29 -11.51 -20.01
N ALA A 540 -5.36 -12.57 -19.22
CA ALA A 540 -6.60 -13.34 -19.06
C ALA A 540 -7.72 -12.52 -18.39
N ASP A 541 -7.39 -11.72 -17.36
CA ASP A 541 -8.35 -10.82 -16.72
C ASP A 541 -8.88 -9.75 -17.69
N ILE A 542 -8.00 -9.12 -18.46
CA ILE A 542 -8.34 -8.16 -19.52
C ILE A 542 -9.25 -8.82 -20.54
N ALA A 543 -8.85 -9.97 -21.09
CA ALA A 543 -9.58 -10.67 -22.13
C ALA A 543 -11.00 -11.05 -21.69
N GLU A 544 -11.17 -11.53 -20.45
CA GLU A 544 -12.49 -11.80 -19.90
C GLU A 544 -13.32 -10.52 -19.75
N ASN A 545 -12.74 -9.41 -19.29
CA ASN A 545 -13.46 -8.15 -19.13
C ASN A 545 -13.88 -7.52 -20.47
N GLU A 546 -13.03 -7.58 -21.51
CA GLU A 546 -13.38 -7.11 -22.87
C GLU A 546 -14.50 -7.94 -23.53
N SER A 547 -14.63 -9.20 -23.11
CA SER A 547 -15.71 -10.09 -23.57
C SER A 547 -17.06 -9.87 -22.88
N LYS A 548 -17.08 -9.23 -21.70
CA LYS A 548 -18.29 -9.00 -20.91
C LYS A 548 -19.17 -7.91 -21.50
N LYS A 549 -20.48 -8.00 -21.24
CA LYS A 549 -21.43 -6.90 -21.48
C LYS A 549 -21.22 -5.80 -20.44
N GLU A 550 -21.61 -4.56 -20.75
CA GLU A 550 -21.42 -3.39 -19.86
C GLU A 550 -21.98 -3.62 -18.44
N LYS A 551 -23.19 -4.17 -18.33
CA LYS A 551 -23.83 -4.52 -17.05
C LYS A 551 -23.09 -5.58 -16.22
N GLN A 552 -22.15 -6.30 -16.83
CA GLN A 552 -21.34 -7.34 -16.19
C GLN A 552 -19.91 -6.86 -15.89
N LYS A 553 -19.51 -5.68 -16.37
CA LYS A 553 -18.23 -5.07 -16.00
C LYS A 553 -18.25 -4.75 -14.51
N GLY A 554 -17.12 -5.00 -13.84
CA GLY A 554 -16.99 -4.89 -12.37
C GLY A 554 -17.11 -6.21 -11.60
N TYR A 555 -17.80 -7.23 -12.12
CA TYR A 555 -17.79 -8.56 -11.49
C TYR A 555 -16.44 -9.26 -11.67
N LEU A 556 -16.05 -10.07 -10.69
CA LEU A 556 -14.79 -10.82 -10.73
C LEU A 556 -14.71 -11.77 -11.94
N THR A 557 -13.61 -11.69 -12.69
CA THR A 557 -13.25 -12.64 -13.77
C THR A 557 -12.84 -14.00 -13.21
N ASN A 558 -12.83 -15.05 -14.04
CA ASN A 558 -12.27 -16.33 -13.64
C ASN A 558 -10.77 -16.21 -13.35
N ALA A 559 -10.02 -15.43 -14.13
CA ALA A 559 -8.63 -15.11 -13.82
C ALA A 559 -8.46 -14.59 -12.37
N GLN A 560 -9.29 -13.63 -11.95
CA GLN A 560 -9.28 -13.14 -10.57
C GLN A 560 -9.73 -14.22 -9.57
N ARG A 561 -10.82 -14.96 -9.84
CA ARG A 561 -11.31 -16.04 -8.95
C ARG A 561 -10.26 -17.13 -8.71
N TYR A 562 -9.47 -17.46 -9.73
CA TYR A 562 -8.41 -18.48 -9.65
C TYR A 562 -7.09 -17.94 -9.09
N MET A 563 -6.94 -16.63 -8.89
CA MET A 563 -5.66 -16.00 -8.53
C MET A 563 -4.99 -16.63 -7.32
N THR A 564 -5.74 -16.99 -6.27
CA THR A 564 -5.16 -17.59 -5.05
C THR A 564 -4.47 -18.92 -5.33
N ILE A 565 -5.10 -19.80 -6.12
CA ILE A 565 -4.54 -21.11 -6.47
C ILE A 565 -3.49 -20.94 -7.59
N PHE A 566 -3.69 -19.98 -8.50
CA PHE A 566 -2.72 -19.64 -9.54
C PHE A 566 -1.38 -19.22 -8.96
N ALA A 567 -1.39 -18.40 -7.90
CA ALA A 567 -0.17 -18.03 -7.18
C ALA A 567 0.56 -19.24 -6.56
N GLN A 568 -0.13 -20.34 -6.28
CA GLN A 568 0.48 -21.56 -5.71
C GLN A 568 0.92 -22.58 -6.76
N ARG A 569 0.19 -22.68 -7.89
CA ARG A 569 0.41 -23.67 -8.97
C ARG A 569 0.22 -23.02 -10.35
N PRO A 570 1.08 -22.07 -10.74
CA PRO A 570 0.84 -21.17 -11.87
C PRO A 570 0.65 -21.90 -13.20
N LEU A 571 1.55 -22.82 -13.58
CA LEU A 571 1.43 -23.54 -14.85
C LEU A 571 0.17 -24.41 -14.92
N THR A 572 -0.19 -25.09 -13.82
CA THR A 572 -1.37 -25.95 -13.76
C THR A 572 -2.67 -25.16 -13.86
N VAL A 573 -2.76 -24.05 -13.12
CA VAL A 573 -3.96 -23.20 -13.13
C VAL A 573 -4.03 -22.39 -14.43
N TRP A 574 -2.89 -21.98 -14.99
CA TRP A 574 -2.82 -21.33 -16.31
C TRP A 574 -3.47 -22.20 -17.39
N LYS A 575 -3.21 -23.51 -17.42
CA LYS A 575 -3.93 -24.43 -18.31
C LYS A 575 -5.44 -24.28 -18.18
N THR A 576 -5.93 -24.28 -16.95
CA THR A 576 -7.37 -24.22 -16.67
C THR A 576 -7.98 -22.90 -17.14
N ILE A 577 -7.29 -21.78 -16.85
CA ILE A 577 -7.71 -20.44 -17.28
C ILE A 577 -7.69 -20.34 -18.81
N TYR A 578 -6.60 -20.74 -19.45
CA TYR A 578 -6.44 -20.70 -20.91
C TYR A 578 -7.54 -21.49 -21.63
N LEU A 579 -7.83 -22.72 -21.19
CA LEU A 579 -8.90 -23.54 -21.78
C LEU A 579 -10.28 -22.90 -21.63
N LYS A 580 -10.54 -22.21 -20.52
CA LYS A 580 -11.78 -21.46 -20.31
C LYS A 580 -11.84 -20.16 -21.10
N LEU A 581 -10.69 -19.55 -21.37
CA LEU A 581 -10.56 -18.28 -22.08
C LEU A 581 -10.82 -18.44 -23.60
N MET A 582 -10.37 -19.55 -24.18
CA MET A 582 -10.41 -19.76 -25.63
C MET A 582 -11.81 -19.66 -26.27
N PRO A 583 -12.89 -20.23 -25.69
CA PRO A 583 -14.24 -20.03 -26.21
C PRO A 583 -14.67 -18.56 -26.28
N TYR A 584 -14.26 -17.73 -25.31
CA TYR A 584 -14.55 -16.29 -25.31
C TYR A 584 -13.78 -15.58 -26.43
N LEU A 585 -12.50 -15.90 -26.61
CA LEU A 585 -11.68 -15.33 -27.67
C LEU A 585 -12.20 -15.70 -29.07
N ILE A 586 -12.59 -16.96 -29.29
CA ILE A 586 -13.17 -17.41 -30.56
C ILE A 586 -14.48 -16.68 -30.84
N LYS A 587 -15.34 -16.49 -29.82
CA LYS A 587 -16.59 -15.75 -29.99
C LYS A 587 -16.33 -14.27 -30.27
N MET A 588 -15.39 -13.66 -29.56
CA MET A 588 -15.04 -12.24 -29.69
C MET A 588 -14.36 -11.95 -31.04
N GLY A 589 -13.55 -12.87 -31.56
CA GLY A 589 -12.83 -12.69 -32.84
C GLY A 589 -13.75 -12.70 -34.06
N LYS A 590 -15.00 -13.18 -33.93
CA LYS A 590 -16.02 -13.07 -34.98
C LYS A 590 -16.57 -11.65 -35.15
N ASP A 591 -16.39 -10.81 -34.15
CA ASP A 591 -16.75 -9.39 -34.21
C ASP A 591 -15.57 -8.61 -34.80
N GLU A 592 -15.74 -8.06 -35.99
CA GLU A 592 -14.70 -7.33 -36.72
C GLU A 592 -14.12 -6.17 -35.89
N ASN A 593 -14.96 -5.51 -35.08
CA ASN A 593 -14.53 -4.40 -34.22
C ASN A 593 -13.69 -4.85 -33.03
N LYS A 594 -13.72 -6.15 -32.67
CA LYS A 594 -12.96 -6.70 -31.53
C LYS A 594 -11.84 -7.64 -31.96
N ASN A 595 -11.73 -7.95 -33.25
CA ASN A 595 -10.70 -8.86 -33.76
C ASN A 595 -9.28 -8.35 -33.44
N TYR A 596 -9.03 -7.04 -33.56
CA TYR A 596 -7.72 -6.46 -33.20
C TYR A 596 -7.35 -6.69 -31.72
N ILE A 597 -8.34 -6.66 -30.81
CA ILE A 597 -8.15 -6.94 -29.38
C ILE A 597 -7.77 -8.41 -29.17
N VAL A 598 -8.48 -9.34 -29.83
CA VAL A 598 -8.16 -10.78 -29.78
C VAL A 598 -6.75 -11.04 -30.30
N ASN A 599 -6.36 -10.42 -31.41
CA ASN A 599 -5.02 -10.56 -31.98
C ASN A 599 -3.95 -10.03 -31.01
N ARG A 600 -4.17 -8.87 -30.37
CA ARG A 600 -3.27 -8.35 -29.34
C ARG A 600 -3.16 -9.31 -28.15
N ILE A 601 -4.27 -9.85 -27.65
CA ILE A 601 -4.28 -10.83 -26.55
C ILE A 601 -3.48 -12.08 -26.91
N GLN A 602 -3.73 -12.66 -28.09
CA GLN A 602 -3.03 -13.87 -28.53
C GLN A 602 -1.54 -13.63 -28.75
N ARG A 603 -1.17 -12.44 -29.25
CA ARG A 603 0.23 -12.00 -29.39
C ARG A 603 0.91 -11.94 -28.02
N GLU A 604 0.32 -11.26 -27.04
CA GLU A 604 0.89 -11.15 -25.68
C GLU A 604 1.02 -12.52 -25.00
N ILE A 605 0.01 -13.39 -25.09
CA ILE A 605 0.09 -14.76 -24.56
C ILE A 605 1.24 -15.52 -25.24
N GLY A 606 1.38 -15.37 -26.55
CA GLY A 606 2.46 -16.01 -27.32
C GLY A 606 3.83 -15.51 -26.91
N GLU A 607 4.03 -14.20 -26.86
CA GLU A 607 5.26 -13.54 -26.40
C GLU A 607 5.69 -14.04 -25.02
N ILE A 608 4.77 -14.02 -24.05
CA ILE A 608 5.08 -14.46 -22.68
C ILE A 608 5.36 -15.97 -22.65
N SER A 609 4.59 -16.77 -23.39
CA SER A 609 4.80 -18.22 -23.46
C SER A 609 6.15 -18.59 -24.06
N ILE A 610 6.69 -17.80 -24.99
CA ILE A 610 8.02 -18.00 -25.56
C ILE A 610 9.10 -17.71 -24.51
N LEU A 611 8.91 -16.69 -23.67
CA LEU A 611 9.86 -16.32 -22.61
C LEU A 611 9.86 -17.30 -21.43
N LEU A 612 8.77 -18.02 -21.19
CA LEU A 612 8.70 -19.03 -20.13
C LEU A 612 9.57 -20.25 -20.47
N GLN A 613 10.63 -20.42 -19.68
CA GLN A 613 11.59 -21.53 -19.80
C GLN A 613 11.74 -22.29 -18.48
N GLY A 614 11.90 -23.60 -18.58
CA GLY A 614 12.09 -24.47 -17.42
C GLY A 614 11.17 -25.68 -17.45
N ASP A 615 11.39 -26.59 -16.51
CA ASP A 615 10.58 -27.78 -16.41
C ASP A 615 9.23 -27.55 -15.71
N VAL A 616 8.39 -28.59 -15.69
CA VAL A 616 7.05 -28.53 -15.07
C VAL A 616 7.13 -28.24 -13.57
N GLN A 617 8.20 -28.68 -12.89
CA GLN A 617 8.38 -28.47 -11.45
C GLN A 617 8.72 -27.00 -11.17
N LYS A 618 9.73 -26.47 -11.86
CA LYS A 618 10.14 -25.06 -11.77
C LYS A 618 8.98 -24.13 -12.10
N LEU A 619 8.29 -24.39 -13.20
CA LEU A 619 7.16 -23.57 -13.67
C LEU A 619 5.90 -23.67 -12.80
N ASN A 620 5.82 -24.61 -11.86
CA ASN A 620 4.71 -24.71 -10.90
C ASN A 620 5.09 -24.27 -9.48
N GLN A 621 6.30 -23.75 -9.25
CA GLN A 621 6.66 -23.22 -7.95
C GLN A 621 5.74 -22.04 -7.55
N PRO A 622 5.45 -21.87 -6.24
CA PRO A 622 4.67 -20.73 -5.77
C PRO A 622 5.29 -19.40 -6.17
N LEU A 623 4.45 -18.47 -6.60
CA LEU A 623 4.85 -17.16 -7.09
C LEU A 623 5.25 -16.23 -5.93
N ASN A 624 6.30 -15.44 -6.11
CA ASN A 624 6.70 -14.40 -5.14
C ASN A 624 6.07 -13.04 -5.48
N GLY A 625 6.54 -11.95 -4.85
CA GLY A 625 5.98 -10.61 -5.01
C GLY A 625 6.07 -10.01 -6.42
N SER A 626 7.05 -10.40 -7.26
CA SER A 626 7.19 -9.83 -8.60
C SER A 626 6.07 -10.25 -9.56
N PHE A 627 5.33 -11.32 -9.23
CA PHE A 627 4.08 -11.67 -9.89
C PHE A 627 3.03 -10.54 -9.80
N LEU A 628 2.92 -9.87 -8.66
CA LEU A 628 1.96 -8.76 -8.51
C LEU A 628 2.38 -7.56 -9.36
N ILE A 629 3.68 -7.30 -9.45
CA ILE A 629 4.27 -6.24 -10.29
C ILE A 629 3.95 -6.51 -11.76
N GLY A 630 4.23 -7.72 -12.26
CA GLY A 630 3.94 -8.09 -13.65
C GLY A 630 2.46 -8.02 -14.00
N TYR A 631 1.59 -8.39 -13.06
CA TYR A 631 0.14 -8.26 -13.24
C TYR A 631 -0.29 -6.80 -13.37
N VAL A 632 0.18 -5.91 -12.47
CA VAL A 632 -0.20 -4.49 -12.49
C VAL A 632 0.40 -3.78 -13.70
N HIS A 633 1.68 -3.98 -14.01
CA HIS A 633 2.33 -3.38 -15.18
C HIS A 633 1.61 -3.73 -16.48
N GLN A 634 1.21 -4.99 -16.65
CA GLN A 634 0.50 -5.42 -17.86
C GLN A 634 -0.89 -4.78 -17.99
N LYS A 635 -1.58 -4.55 -16.87
CA LYS A 635 -2.87 -3.84 -16.88
C LYS A 635 -2.69 -2.35 -17.16
N ALA A 636 -1.71 -1.71 -16.55
CA ALA A 636 -1.39 -0.30 -16.78
C ALA A 636 -1.05 -0.03 -18.26
N ASP A 637 -0.21 -0.89 -18.86
CA ASP A 637 0.16 -0.83 -20.28
C ASP A 637 -1.05 -1.06 -21.23
N TRP A 638 -1.95 -1.97 -20.86
CA TRP A 638 -3.08 -2.32 -21.74
C TRP A 638 -3.97 -1.11 -22.06
N TYR A 639 -4.26 -0.28 -21.06
CA TYR A 639 -5.12 0.89 -21.16
C TYR A 639 -4.37 2.17 -21.57
N HIS A 640 -3.06 2.08 -21.83
CA HIS A 640 -2.27 3.20 -22.32
C HIS A 640 -2.46 3.41 -23.83
N LYS A 641 -2.70 4.66 -24.26
CA LYS A 641 -2.61 5.07 -25.67
C LYS A 641 -1.14 5.32 -25.99
N CYS A 642 -0.41 4.33 -26.49
CA CYS A 642 0.96 4.56 -26.97
C CYS A 642 0.96 5.21 -28.37
N ASP A 643 1.74 6.28 -28.51
CA ASP A 643 2.32 6.71 -29.78
C ASP A 643 3.19 5.58 -30.36
N HIS A 644 3.26 5.52 -31.69
CA HIS A 644 3.57 4.38 -32.56
C HIS A 644 4.99 3.76 -32.51
N GLU A 645 5.67 3.67 -31.36
CA GLU A 645 6.93 2.93 -31.24
C GLU A 645 6.86 1.82 -30.17
N GLU A 646 6.08 0.77 -30.44
CA GLU A 646 6.25 -0.50 -29.72
C GLU A 646 7.67 -1.00 -29.99
N LYS A 647 8.57 -0.95 -28.99
CA LYS A 647 9.82 -1.75 -29.01
C LYS A 647 9.41 -3.21 -29.04
N GLN A 648 9.24 -3.75 -30.24
CA GLN A 648 8.94 -5.16 -30.44
C GLN A 648 10.04 -5.99 -29.78
N ILE A 649 9.64 -7.02 -29.06
CA ILE A 649 10.59 -8.01 -28.55
C ILE A 649 11.39 -8.50 -29.76
N ASN A 650 12.72 -8.45 -29.70
CA ASN A 650 13.53 -9.07 -30.74
C ASN A 650 13.35 -10.58 -30.62
N PHE A 651 12.36 -11.08 -31.37
CA PHE A 651 12.00 -12.47 -31.37
C PHE A 651 13.25 -13.32 -31.67
N ASN A 652 14.14 -12.89 -32.57
CA ASN A 652 15.28 -13.68 -33.08
C ASN A 652 16.22 -14.29 -32.01
N MET A 653 16.15 -13.91 -30.73
CA MET A 653 17.01 -14.41 -29.66
C MET A 653 16.55 -15.74 -29.00
N PHE A 654 15.37 -16.28 -29.34
CA PHE A 654 14.81 -17.47 -28.65
C PHE A 654 14.44 -18.60 -29.60
N SER A 655 15.21 -19.69 -29.59
CA SER A 655 14.89 -20.91 -30.34
C SER A 655 14.01 -21.86 -29.52
N MET A 656 13.18 -22.64 -30.21
CA MET A 656 12.46 -23.74 -29.60
C MET A 656 13.43 -24.87 -29.20
N ASP A 657 13.26 -25.47 -28.02
CA ASP A 657 14.04 -26.65 -27.65
C ASP A 657 13.55 -27.88 -28.44
N ASN A 658 14.28 -28.20 -29.49
CA ASN A 658 13.99 -29.35 -30.36
C ASN A 658 14.26 -30.70 -29.67
N THR A 659 14.91 -30.71 -28.51
CA THR A 659 15.34 -31.92 -27.78
C THR A 659 14.50 -32.23 -26.54
N ASP A 660 13.58 -31.33 -26.17
CA ASP A 660 12.66 -31.51 -25.05
C ASP A 660 11.71 -32.69 -25.32
N THR A 661 11.75 -33.68 -24.44
CA THR A 661 10.94 -34.90 -24.52
C THR A 661 9.75 -34.88 -23.56
N GLU A 662 9.47 -33.76 -22.89
CA GLU A 662 8.32 -33.65 -22.01
C GLU A 662 7.01 -33.82 -22.80
N ARG A 663 6.18 -34.74 -22.32
CA ARG A 663 5.01 -35.24 -23.04
C ARG A 663 4.04 -34.12 -23.42
N SER A 664 3.70 -33.25 -22.47
CA SER A 664 2.71 -32.19 -22.70
C SER A 664 3.24 -31.15 -23.69
N TYR A 665 4.50 -30.76 -23.56
CA TYR A 665 5.21 -29.89 -24.48
C TYR A 665 5.17 -30.40 -25.92
N LEU A 666 5.54 -31.67 -26.14
CA LEU A 666 5.47 -32.30 -27.46
C LEU A 666 4.05 -32.31 -28.04
N PHE A 667 3.03 -32.65 -27.24
CA PHE A 667 1.63 -32.56 -27.69
C PHE A 667 1.19 -31.12 -28.01
N GLY A 668 1.73 -30.13 -27.30
CA GLY A 668 1.57 -28.71 -27.63
C GLY A 668 2.08 -28.39 -29.02
N ARG A 669 3.30 -28.86 -29.35
CA ARG A 669 3.92 -28.69 -30.68
C ARG A 669 3.09 -29.37 -31.78
N VAL A 670 2.59 -30.58 -31.53
CA VAL A 670 1.69 -31.29 -32.46
C VAL A 670 0.44 -30.46 -32.76
N LEU A 671 -0.20 -29.93 -31.72
CA LEU A 671 -1.41 -29.13 -31.86
C LEU A 671 -1.15 -27.83 -32.63
N ALA A 672 0.01 -27.19 -32.42
CA ALA A 672 0.41 -25.99 -33.14
C ALA A 672 0.58 -26.23 -34.64
N LEU A 673 1.20 -27.34 -35.03
CA LEU A 673 1.36 -27.69 -36.46
C LEU A 673 0.01 -27.97 -37.13
N ALA A 674 -0.92 -28.62 -36.43
CA ALA A 674 -2.28 -28.80 -36.92
C ALA A 674 -3.01 -27.45 -37.10
N ASP A 675 -2.88 -26.54 -36.12
CA ASP A 675 -3.50 -25.22 -36.20
C ASP A 675 -2.95 -24.41 -37.39
N LEU A 676 -1.62 -24.38 -37.54
CA LEU A 676 -0.93 -23.68 -38.63
C LEU A 676 -1.28 -24.26 -40.01
N ALA A 677 -1.30 -25.59 -40.14
CA ALA A 677 -1.57 -26.24 -41.42
C ALA A 677 -3.00 -25.96 -41.92
N GLU A 678 -3.97 -25.85 -41.00
CA GLU A 678 -5.34 -25.46 -41.33
C GLU A 678 -5.45 -23.96 -41.62
N SER A 679 -4.81 -23.10 -40.80
CA SER A 679 -4.88 -21.64 -40.98
C SER A 679 -4.26 -21.16 -42.30
N GLU A 680 -3.16 -21.77 -42.73
CA GLU A 680 -2.50 -21.44 -44.02
C GLU A 680 -3.40 -21.69 -45.23
N VAL A 681 -4.33 -22.66 -45.15
CA VAL A 681 -5.26 -22.99 -46.24
C VAL A 681 -6.53 -22.13 -46.17
N MET A 682 -6.98 -21.75 -44.97
CA MET A 682 -8.15 -20.90 -44.79
C MET A 682 -7.90 -19.43 -45.16
N GLY A 683 -6.64 -18.99 -45.22
CA GLY A 683 -6.28 -17.61 -45.56
C GLY A 683 -6.80 -16.60 -44.53
N ASN A 684 -7.17 -15.40 -44.99
CA ASN A 684 -7.67 -14.32 -44.13
C ASN A 684 -9.13 -14.49 -43.67
N ASP A 685 -9.79 -15.62 -43.98
CA ASP A 685 -11.14 -15.90 -43.50
C ASP A 685 -11.12 -16.27 -42.00
N ASN A 686 -10.95 -15.24 -41.17
CA ASN A 686 -10.85 -15.32 -39.71
C ASN A 686 -12.16 -15.68 -39.02
N SER A 687 -13.26 -15.88 -39.77
CA SER A 687 -14.58 -16.16 -39.21
C SER A 687 -14.69 -17.55 -38.57
N ARG A 688 -13.82 -18.49 -38.98
CA ARG A 688 -13.89 -19.91 -38.62
C ARG A 688 -12.69 -20.36 -37.79
N ALA A 689 -12.97 -20.80 -36.56
CA ALA A 689 -11.99 -21.49 -35.73
C ALA A 689 -11.52 -22.81 -36.38
N THR A 690 -10.23 -23.09 -36.29
CA THR A 690 -9.62 -24.34 -36.75
C THR A 690 -10.13 -25.55 -35.96
N ASN A 691 -9.91 -26.75 -36.46
CA ASN A 691 -10.15 -27.97 -35.69
C ASN A 691 -9.28 -28.02 -34.43
N ALA A 692 -8.03 -27.57 -34.50
CA ALA A 692 -7.14 -27.52 -33.34
C ALA A 692 -7.71 -26.64 -32.21
N GLN A 693 -8.25 -25.46 -32.56
CA GLN A 693 -8.91 -24.56 -31.60
C GLN A 693 -10.23 -25.14 -31.07
N LYS A 694 -11.07 -25.73 -31.94
CA LYS A 694 -12.36 -26.33 -31.56
C LYS A 694 -12.20 -27.51 -30.59
N TYR A 695 -11.21 -28.36 -30.84
CA TYR A 695 -10.96 -29.56 -30.03
C TYR A 695 -9.95 -29.34 -28.90
N LEU A 696 -9.48 -28.12 -28.67
CA LEU A 696 -8.44 -27.79 -27.69
C LEU A 696 -8.73 -28.37 -26.30
N SER A 697 -9.94 -28.18 -25.77
CA SER A 697 -10.31 -28.68 -24.44
C SER A 697 -10.31 -30.21 -24.37
N SER A 698 -10.84 -30.89 -25.40
CA SER A 698 -10.83 -32.35 -25.49
C SER A 698 -9.40 -32.88 -25.64
N PHE A 699 -8.56 -32.20 -26.44
CA PHE A 699 -7.16 -32.55 -26.65
C PHE A 699 -6.35 -32.41 -25.37
N ALA A 700 -6.61 -31.38 -24.57
CA ALA A 700 -5.95 -31.19 -23.28
C ALA A 700 -6.33 -32.26 -22.22
N GLN A 701 -7.43 -32.99 -22.41
CA GLN A 701 -7.89 -34.05 -21.52
C GLN A 701 -7.55 -35.46 -22.02
N ARG A 702 -7.69 -35.69 -23.33
CA ARG A 702 -7.44 -36.97 -24.00
C ARG A 702 -6.67 -36.69 -25.30
N PRO A 703 -5.36 -36.36 -25.21
CA PRO A 703 -4.59 -35.83 -26.33
C PRO A 703 -4.51 -36.81 -27.49
N LEU A 704 -4.29 -38.10 -27.22
CA LEU A 704 -4.08 -39.10 -28.25
C LEU A 704 -5.39 -39.49 -28.95
N THR A 705 -6.48 -39.66 -28.17
CA THR A 705 -7.82 -39.88 -28.73
C THR A 705 -8.26 -38.70 -29.58
N THR A 706 -8.10 -37.48 -29.07
CA THR A 706 -8.52 -36.27 -29.79
C THR A 706 -7.64 -35.99 -30.99
N TRP A 707 -6.33 -36.27 -30.90
CA TRP A 707 -5.41 -36.18 -32.03
C TRP A 707 -5.89 -37.01 -33.20
N SER A 708 -6.42 -38.22 -32.97
CA SER A 708 -6.94 -39.06 -34.05
C SER A 708 -8.11 -38.42 -34.82
N ILE A 709 -8.90 -37.58 -34.14
CA ILE A 709 -10.00 -36.83 -34.75
C ILE A 709 -9.43 -35.63 -35.52
N ILE A 710 -8.56 -34.84 -34.89
CA ILE A 710 -7.91 -33.67 -35.49
C ILE A 710 -7.13 -34.10 -36.74
N PHE A 711 -6.30 -35.14 -36.65
CA PHE A 711 -5.50 -35.65 -37.76
C PHE A 711 -6.35 -36.13 -38.94
N SER A 712 -7.50 -36.76 -38.68
CA SER A 712 -8.45 -37.16 -39.74
C SER A 712 -9.07 -35.95 -40.43
N ASN A 713 -9.42 -34.90 -39.67
CA ASN A 713 -9.98 -33.66 -40.21
C ASN A 713 -8.92 -32.76 -40.85
N LEU A 714 -7.64 -32.99 -40.56
CA LEU A 714 -6.51 -32.24 -41.11
C LEU A 714 -6.15 -32.68 -42.54
N GLN A 715 -6.49 -33.92 -42.94
CA GLN A 715 -6.08 -34.47 -44.24
C GLN A 715 -6.52 -33.65 -45.47
N PRO A 716 -7.76 -33.12 -45.55
CA PRO A 716 -8.17 -32.28 -46.68
C PRO A 716 -7.28 -31.03 -46.80
N TYR A 717 -6.96 -30.38 -45.67
CA TYR A 717 -6.11 -29.20 -45.65
C TYR A 717 -4.67 -29.53 -46.08
N LEU A 718 -4.11 -30.66 -45.63
CA LEU A 718 -2.77 -31.09 -46.06
C LEU A 718 -2.69 -31.43 -47.54
N THR A 719 -3.79 -31.77 -48.20
CA THR A 719 -3.78 -32.06 -49.65
C THR A 719 -3.64 -30.77 -50.47
N HIS A 720 -4.17 -29.66 -49.97
CA HIS A 720 -4.14 -28.35 -50.62
C HIS A 720 -3.05 -27.41 -50.07
N ASN A 721 -2.27 -27.85 -49.08
CA ASN A 721 -1.24 -27.02 -48.46
C ASN A 721 0.12 -27.18 -49.16
N GLN A 722 0.70 -26.08 -49.65
CA GLN A 722 2.02 -26.07 -50.29
C GLN A 722 3.18 -26.56 -49.38
N TYR A 723 3.02 -26.45 -48.06
CA TYR A 723 3.99 -26.88 -47.06
C TYR A 723 3.66 -28.25 -46.44
N ALA A 724 2.75 -29.03 -47.04
CA ALA A 724 2.29 -30.30 -46.49
C ALA A 724 3.41 -31.29 -46.15
N PHE A 725 4.45 -31.37 -46.99
CA PHE A 725 5.63 -32.20 -46.72
C PHE A 725 6.35 -31.76 -45.43
N ARG A 726 6.54 -30.45 -45.24
CA ARG A 726 7.17 -29.87 -44.06
C ARG A 726 6.35 -30.15 -42.80
N PHE A 727 5.02 -29.96 -42.86
CA PHE A 727 4.13 -30.29 -41.74
C PHE A 727 4.19 -31.76 -41.36
N LYS A 728 4.08 -32.67 -42.34
CA LYS A 728 4.16 -34.12 -42.11
C LYS A 728 5.52 -34.51 -41.52
N ARG A 729 6.63 -34.01 -42.07
CA ARG A 729 7.99 -34.23 -41.54
C ARG A 729 8.12 -33.76 -40.09
N SER A 730 7.62 -32.58 -39.77
CA SER A 730 7.67 -32.03 -38.41
C SER A 730 6.80 -32.81 -37.42
N LEU A 731 5.61 -33.25 -37.81
CA LEU A 731 4.76 -34.12 -37.00
C LEU A 731 5.45 -35.46 -36.73
N ASP A 732 5.99 -36.09 -37.77
CA ASP A 732 6.68 -37.38 -37.67
C ASP A 732 7.90 -37.26 -36.73
N ARG A 733 8.68 -36.18 -36.84
CA ARG A 733 9.77 -35.83 -35.90
C ARG A 733 9.31 -35.75 -34.45
N ILE A 734 8.22 -35.03 -34.18
CA ILE A 734 7.73 -34.84 -32.80
C ILE A 734 7.27 -36.17 -32.19
N PHE A 735 6.51 -36.98 -32.92
CA PHE A 735 6.10 -38.30 -32.43
C PHE A 735 7.28 -39.26 -32.29
N ASN A 736 8.33 -39.09 -33.10
CA ASN A 736 9.57 -39.82 -32.97
C ASN A 736 10.27 -39.55 -31.64
N LEU A 737 10.24 -38.31 -31.12
CA LEU A 737 10.81 -37.96 -29.81
C LEU A 737 10.05 -38.57 -28.62
N MET A 738 8.88 -39.17 -28.84
CA MET A 738 8.09 -39.76 -27.76
C MET A 738 8.37 -41.27 -27.59
N PRO A 739 8.91 -41.73 -26.44
CA PRO A 739 9.27 -43.15 -26.21
C PRO A 739 8.11 -44.13 -26.32
N SER A 740 8.28 -45.23 -27.08
CA SER A 740 7.25 -46.24 -27.37
C SER A 740 7.41 -47.55 -26.62
N ASP A 741 8.07 -47.51 -25.46
CA ASP A 741 8.02 -48.60 -24.47
C ASP A 741 6.63 -48.70 -23.83
N GLU A 742 6.33 -49.86 -23.25
CA GLU A 742 5.01 -50.18 -22.72
C GLU A 742 4.55 -49.22 -21.63
N GLU A 743 5.46 -48.75 -20.78
CA GLU A 743 5.13 -47.86 -19.66
C GLU A 743 4.81 -46.45 -20.15
N SER A 744 5.63 -45.90 -21.06
CA SER A 744 5.36 -44.60 -21.68
C SER A 744 4.02 -44.59 -22.42
N MET A 745 3.63 -45.70 -23.06
CA MET A 745 2.37 -45.82 -23.81
C MET A 745 1.12 -45.69 -22.92
N LYS A 746 1.13 -46.27 -21.71
CA LYS A 746 -0.02 -46.24 -20.77
C LYS A 746 -0.49 -44.82 -20.45
N HIS A 747 0.46 -43.90 -20.26
CA HIS A 747 0.21 -42.53 -19.81
C HIS A 747 0.06 -41.51 -20.95
N ARG A 748 0.11 -41.93 -22.23
CA ARG A 748 0.08 -40.98 -23.36
C ARG A 748 -1.22 -40.23 -23.50
N ASN A 749 -2.32 -40.86 -23.15
CA ASN A 749 -3.66 -40.29 -23.28
C ASN A 749 -4.16 -39.65 -21.98
N ASP A 750 -3.29 -39.50 -20.99
CA ASP A 750 -3.59 -38.79 -19.76
C ASP A 750 -3.70 -37.27 -20.01
N PRO A 751 -4.45 -36.55 -19.16
CA PRO A 751 -4.58 -35.10 -19.28
C PRO A 751 -3.21 -34.39 -19.34
N LEU A 752 -3.09 -33.40 -20.24
CA LEU A 752 -1.87 -32.62 -20.40
C LEU A 752 -1.63 -31.72 -19.17
N ASN A 753 -0.38 -31.46 -18.79
CA ASN A 753 -0.09 -30.33 -17.90
C ASN A 753 0.01 -29.02 -18.72
N GLY A 754 0.13 -27.86 -18.07
CA GLY A 754 0.13 -26.56 -18.76
C GLY A 754 1.29 -26.30 -19.72
N ARG A 755 2.34 -27.13 -19.70
CA ARG A 755 3.50 -26.99 -20.59
C ARG A 755 3.15 -27.19 -22.06
N PHE A 756 2.02 -27.82 -22.37
CA PHE A 756 1.53 -27.90 -23.75
C PHE A 756 1.23 -26.52 -24.37
N ILE A 757 0.85 -25.52 -23.57
CA ILE A 757 0.60 -24.16 -24.08
C ILE A 757 1.93 -23.51 -24.50
N ILE A 758 2.98 -23.72 -23.69
CA ILE A 758 4.33 -23.24 -23.99
C ILE A 758 4.84 -23.89 -25.28
N GLY A 759 4.74 -25.22 -25.39
CA GLY A 759 5.13 -25.94 -26.61
C GLY A 759 4.33 -25.53 -27.84
N TYR A 760 3.04 -25.22 -27.66
CA TYR A 760 2.19 -24.70 -28.73
C TYR A 760 2.70 -23.36 -29.27
N TYR A 761 2.93 -22.37 -28.41
CA TYR A 761 3.36 -21.04 -28.86
C TYR A 761 4.81 -21.00 -29.35
N GLN A 762 5.72 -21.75 -28.71
CA GLN A 762 7.10 -21.87 -29.18
C GLN A 762 7.18 -22.51 -30.58
N GLN A 763 6.37 -23.55 -30.86
CA GLN A 763 6.32 -24.17 -32.18
C GLN A 763 5.77 -23.23 -33.26
N ARG A 764 4.77 -22.40 -32.93
CA ARG A 764 4.27 -21.37 -33.86
C ARG A 764 5.33 -20.33 -34.19
N ASN A 765 6.01 -19.82 -33.18
CA ASN A 765 7.08 -18.86 -33.36
C ASN A 765 8.25 -19.43 -34.19
N ALA A 766 8.67 -20.68 -33.93
CA ALA A 766 9.69 -21.36 -34.73
C ALA A 766 9.28 -21.54 -36.20
N TRP A 767 7.98 -21.77 -36.47
CA TRP A 767 7.46 -21.87 -37.84
C TRP A 767 7.66 -20.57 -38.63
N PHE A 768 7.23 -19.43 -38.06
CA PHE A 768 7.32 -18.12 -38.70
C PHE A 768 8.76 -17.67 -38.96
N ARG A 769 9.70 -18.07 -38.09
CA ARG A 769 11.13 -17.77 -38.27
C ARG A 769 11.86 -18.69 -39.24
N LYS A 770 11.20 -19.74 -39.72
CA LYS A 770 11.83 -20.77 -40.57
C LYS A 770 13.06 -21.41 -39.89
N GLU A 771 13.00 -21.60 -38.56
CA GLU A 771 14.10 -22.22 -37.81
C GLU A 771 14.45 -23.60 -38.38
N LYS A 772 15.76 -23.88 -38.55
CA LYS A 772 16.25 -25.21 -38.93
C LYS A 772 16.11 -26.13 -37.72
N ILE A 773 15.38 -27.23 -37.90
CA ILE A 773 15.21 -28.27 -36.87
C ILE A 773 16.28 -29.34 -37.14
N GLU A 774 17.31 -29.37 -36.29
CA GLU A 774 18.39 -30.37 -36.31
C GLU A 774 17.90 -31.73 -35.76
N ASP A 775 18.31 -32.83 -36.40
CA ASP A 775 17.98 -34.20 -36.00
C ASP A 775 19.02 -34.74 -35.00
N THR A 776 19.11 -34.15 -33.82
CA THR A 776 20.18 -34.45 -32.84
C THR A 776 19.87 -35.59 -31.87
N LYS A 777 18.60 -36.00 -31.70
CA LYS A 777 18.18 -37.02 -30.71
C LYS A 777 17.47 -38.20 -31.39
N VAL A 778 18.06 -39.40 -31.30
CA VAL A 778 17.52 -40.61 -31.93
C VAL A 778 16.58 -41.34 -30.97
N ILE A 779 15.31 -41.48 -31.34
CA ILE A 779 14.47 -42.61 -30.89
C ILE A 779 13.86 -43.22 -32.15
N SER A 780 14.22 -44.45 -32.51
CA SER A 780 14.34 -44.84 -33.93
C SER A 780 13.19 -45.67 -34.54
N LEU A 781 12.06 -45.83 -33.83
CA LEU A 781 11.03 -46.89 -33.97
C LEU A 781 11.29 -48.04 -33.00
N ASN A 782 10.37 -48.27 -32.05
CA ASN A 782 10.40 -49.49 -31.25
C ASN A 782 9.78 -50.64 -32.06
N GLN A 783 10.61 -51.56 -32.54
CA GLN A 783 10.15 -52.73 -33.30
C GLN A 783 9.60 -53.84 -32.39
N GLN A 784 9.90 -53.80 -31.09
CA GLN A 784 9.48 -54.81 -30.11
C GLN A 784 8.07 -54.54 -29.56
N THR A 785 7.50 -53.35 -29.77
CA THR A 785 6.13 -53.04 -29.35
C THR A 785 5.11 -53.98 -30.01
N ASN A 786 4.37 -54.70 -29.18
CA ASN A 786 3.33 -55.65 -29.61
C ASN A 786 1.89 -55.08 -29.50
N SER A 787 1.74 -53.78 -29.23
CA SER A 787 0.42 -53.13 -29.26
C SER A 787 -0.19 -53.29 -30.67
N ARG A 788 -1.36 -53.93 -30.72
CA ARG A 788 -2.16 -54.11 -31.95
C ARG A 788 -2.33 -52.78 -32.69
N ASP A 789 -2.71 -51.73 -31.97
CA ASP A 789 -3.05 -50.45 -32.56
C ASP A 789 -1.80 -49.77 -33.14
N TYR A 790 -0.68 -49.83 -32.42
CA TYR A 790 0.62 -49.38 -32.90
C TYR A 790 1.08 -50.13 -34.17
N LEU A 791 0.92 -51.45 -34.21
CA LEU A 791 1.27 -52.28 -35.38
C LEU A 791 0.42 -51.94 -36.61
N TYR A 792 -0.90 -51.76 -36.46
CA TYR A 792 -1.75 -51.26 -37.55
C TYR A 792 -1.32 -49.87 -38.04
N GLY A 793 -0.86 -49.02 -37.12
CA GLY A 793 -0.22 -47.74 -37.43
C GLY A 793 0.98 -47.88 -38.37
N ARG A 794 1.89 -48.81 -38.06
CA ARG A 794 3.07 -49.09 -38.90
C ARG A 794 2.69 -49.60 -40.29
N LEU A 795 1.67 -50.46 -40.40
CA LEU A 795 1.14 -50.91 -41.69
C LEU A 795 0.59 -49.75 -42.53
N LEU A 796 -0.20 -48.88 -41.92
CA LEU A 796 -0.75 -47.70 -42.57
C LEU A 796 0.36 -46.76 -43.08
N ALA A 797 1.45 -46.62 -42.32
CA ALA A 797 2.61 -45.83 -42.73
C ALA A 797 3.28 -46.39 -43.97
N PHE A 798 3.50 -47.70 -44.04
CA PHE A 798 4.08 -48.33 -45.22
C PHE A 798 3.20 -48.18 -46.47
N ALA A 799 1.88 -48.35 -46.32
CA ALA A 799 0.93 -48.12 -47.41
C ALA A 799 1.00 -46.68 -47.93
N ASP A 800 1.01 -45.71 -47.02
CA ASP A 800 1.07 -44.28 -47.36
C ASP A 800 2.42 -43.89 -47.99
N VAL A 801 3.53 -44.38 -47.45
CA VAL A 801 4.88 -44.16 -47.99
C VAL A 801 5.02 -44.72 -49.40
N LEU A 802 4.58 -45.97 -49.59
CA LEU A 802 4.69 -46.67 -50.87
C LEU A 802 3.94 -45.93 -51.97
N GLU A 803 2.68 -45.55 -51.71
CA GLU A 803 1.87 -44.80 -52.68
C GLU A 803 2.41 -43.39 -52.91
N ASN A 804 2.77 -42.64 -51.85
CA ASN A 804 3.31 -41.28 -52.00
C ASN A 804 4.61 -41.26 -52.82
N ASN A 805 5.50 -42.24 -52.66
CA ASN A 805 6.75 -42.29 -53.42
C ASN A 805 6.49 -42.38 -54.93
N VAL A 806 5.48 -43.15 -55.32
CA VAL A 806 5.07 -43.30 -56.73
C VAL A 806 4.30 -42.08 -57.21
N LEU A 807 3.37 -41.53 -56.41
CA LEU A 807 2.64 -40.32 -56.78
C LEU A 807 3.60 -39.13 -57.00
N ASN A 808 4.60 -38.98 -56.13
CA ASN A 808 5.62 -37.95 -56.27
C ASN A 808 6.50 -38.14 -57.50
N SER A 809 6.86 -39.38 -57.87
CA SER A 809 7.66 -39.62 -59.09
C SER A 809 6.92 -39.28 -60.39
N TYR A 810 5.59 -39.26 -60.35
CA TYR A 810 4.74 -38.87 -61.48
C TYR A 810 4.09 -37.49 -61.32
N GLU A 811 4.52 -36.70 -60.32
CA GLU A 811 3.99 -35.36 -59.99
C GLU A 811 2.46 -35.31 -59.77
N ILE A 812 1.85 -36.41 -59.36
CA ILE A 812 0.40 -36.52 -59.15
C ILE A 812 0.04 -35.98 -57.76
N LYS A 813 -0.61 -34.81 -57.71
CA LYS A 813 -1.08 -34.17 -56.46
C LYS A 813 -2.45 -34.67 -56.04
N ARG A 814 -2.50 -35.82 -55.35
CA ARG A 814 -3.73 -36.32 -54.69
C ARG A 814 -3.41 -37.04 -53.39
N GLN A 815 -4.44 -37.24 -52.57
CA GLN A 815 -4.37 -38.03 -51.35
C GLN A 815 -4.17 -39.53 -51.65
N THR A 816 -3.39 -40.23 -50.83
CA THR A 816 -3.16 -41.68 -50.94
C THR A 816 -4.40 -42.46 -50.54
N ASN A 817 -4.54 -43.70 -51.02
CA ASN A 817 -5.58 -44.63 -50.58
C ASN A 817 -5.53 -44.84 -49.06
N ALA A 818 -4.32 -44.96 -48.48
CA ALA A 818 -4.15 -45.06 -47.04
C ALA A 818 -4.83 -43.91 -46.29
N MET A 819 -4.66 -42.67 -46.76
CA MET A 819 -5.28 -41.49 -46.15
C MET A 819 -6.77 -41.33 -46.52
N ASN A 820 -7.21 -41.75 -47.71
CA ASN A 820 -8.63 -41.77 -48.10
C ASN A 820 -9.45 -42.72 -47.23
N TYR A 821 -8.92 -43.91 -46.95
CA TYR A 821 -9.56 -44.91 -46.11
C TYR A 821 -9.29 -44.72 -44.61
N LEU A 822 -8.57 -43.67 -44.18
CA LEU A 822 -8.15 -43.47 -42.78
C LEU A 822 -9.32 -43.57 -41.78
N LYS A 823 -10.46 -42.95 -42.09
CA LYS A 823 -11.65 -43.00 -41.21
C LYS A 823 -12.21 -44.42 -41.09
N ALA A 824 -12.33 -45.15 -42.20
CA ALA A 824 -12.80 -46.54 -42.20
C ALA A 824 -11.77 -47.47 -41.53
N PHE A 825 -10.48 -47.23 -41.76
CA PHE A 825 -9.37 -47.99 -41.19
C PHE A 825 -9.33 -47.89 -39.67
N LYS A 826 -9.59 -46.70 -39.12
CA LYS A 826 -9.73 -46.54 -37.68
C LYS A 826 -10.90 -47.34 -37.10
N GLN A 827 -12.04 -47.42 -37.79
CA GLN A 827 -13.24 -48.08 -37.28
C GLN A 827 -13.20 -49.61 -37.45
N GLN A 828 -12.68 -50.09 -38.58
CA GLN A 828 -12.60 -51.51 -38.95
C GLN A 828 -11.22 -51.81 -39.55
N PRO A 829 -10.15 -51.89 -38.74
CA PRO A 829 -8.78 -51.96 -39.22
C PRO A 829 -8.47 -53.23 -40.00
N LEU A 830 -8.94 -54.40 -39.58
CA LEU A 830 -8.65 -55.67 -40.29
C LEU A 830 -9.34 -55.68 -41.66
N THR A 831 -10.63 -55.35 -41.73
CA THR A 831 -11.38 -55.31 -43.00
C THR A 831 -10.81 -54.25 -43.94
N THR A 832 -10.60 -53.04 -43.44
CA THR A 832 -10.10 -51.94 -44.27
C THR A 832 -8.65 -52.15 -44.68
N TRP A 833 -7.82 -52.77 -43.84
CA TRP A 833 -6.45 -53.13 -44.21
C TRP A 833 -6.43 -54.04 -45.44
N LYS A 834 -7.31 -55.06 -45.51
CA LYS A 834 -7.41 -55.93 -46.69
C LYS A 834 -7.71 -55.13 -47.96
N ILE A 835 -8.59 -54.13 -47.86
CA ILE A 835 -8.91 -53.22 -48.98
C ILE A 835 -7.69 -52.38 -49.35
N ILE A 836 -7.03 -51.74 -48.38
CA ILE A 836 -5.83 -50.93 -48.60
C ILE A 836 -4.73 -51.79 -49.22
N ARG A 837 -4.50 -53.01 -48.72
CA ARG A 837 -3.49 -53.97 -49.18
C ARG A 837 -3.66 -54.31 -50.66
N LEU A 838 -4.90 -54.52 -51.11
CA LEU A 838 -5.23 -54.73 -52.52
C LEU A 838 -5.00 -53.46 -53.35
N ARG A 839 -5.40 -52.30 -52.83
CA ARG A 839 -5.28 -51.00 -53.52
C ARG A 839 -3.83 -50.53 -53.65
N ILE A 840 -2.94 -50.92 -52.74
CA ILE A 840 -1.52 -50.57 -52.83
C ILE A 840 -0.72 -51.50 -53.78
N ALA A 841 -1.27 -52.64 -54.21
CA ALA A 841 -0.57 -53.62 -55.04
C ALA A 841 0.06 -53.05 -56.33
N PRO A 842 -0.59 -52.15 -57.10
CA PRO A 842 0.03 -51.54 -58.28
C PRO A 842 1.28 -50.72 -57.97
N TYR A 843 1.32 -50.08 -56.79
CA TYR A 843 2.44 -49.23 -56.37
C TYR A 843 3.65 -50.04 -55.89
N ILE A 844 3.45 -51.32 -55.53
CA ILE A 844 4.55 -52.22 -55.15
C ILE A 844 5.47 -52.47 -56.34
N LYS A 845 4.90 -52.70 -57.53
CA LYS A 845 5.67 -52.94 -58.76
C LYS A 845 6.39 -51.68 -59.26
N ASN A 846 5.79 -50.52 -59.02
CA ASN A 846 6.27 -49.23 -59.55
C ASN A 846 7.15 -48.45 -58.57
N SER A 847 7.35 -48.96 -57.35
CA SER A 847 8.19 -48.31 -56.33
C SER A 847 9.56 -48.96 -56.24
N ARG A 848 10.63 -48.15 -56.25
CA ARG A 848 12.02 -48.61 -56.04
C ARG A 848 12.20 -49.46 -54.78
N TYR A 849 11.38 -49.23 -53.76
CA TYR A 849 11.47 -49.93 -52.46
C TYR A 849 10.30 -50.89 -52.21
N GLY A 850 9.51 -51.22 -53.23
CA GLY A 850 8.29 -52.01 -53.07
C GLY A 850 8.52 -53.38 -52.44
N SER A 851 9.52 -54.13 -52.90
CA SER A 851 9.88 -55.45 -52.36
C SER A 851 10.29 -55.39 -50.88
N THR A 852 11.13 -54.43 -50.51
CA THR A 852 11.56 -54.22 -49.12
C THR A 852 10.39 -53.87 -48.20
N ILE A 853 9.50 -52.96 -48.64
CA ILE A 853 8.32 -52.55 -47.87
C ILE A 853 7.38 -53.74 -47.66
N VAL A 854 7.19 -54.60 -48.68
CA VAL A 854 6.37 -55.82 -48.57
C VAL A 854 6.91 -56.77 -47.51
N CYS A 855 8.22 -56.96 -47.41
CA CYS A 855 8.82 -57.81 -46.37
C CYS A 855 8.45 -57.31 -44.96
N TYR A 856 8.57 -56.00 -44.71
CA TYR A 856 8.17 -55.42 -43.42
C TYR A 856 6.67 -55.49 -43.16
N ILE A 857 5.84 -55.29 -44.19
CA ILE A 857 4.39 -55.47 -44.07
C ILE A 857 4.08 -56.90 -43.62
N ASN A 858 4.64 -57.91 -44.30
CA ASN A 858 4.41 -59.32 -43.99
C ASN A 858 4.90 -59.69 -42.57
N GLU A 859 6.01 -59.10 -42.12
CA GLU A 859 6.52 -59.29 -40.76
C GLU A 859 5.54 -58.76 -39.70
N ILE A 860 4.98 -57.57 -39.93
CA ILE A 860 4.01 -56.96 -39.03
C ILE A 860 2.68 -57.73 -39.05
N GLU A 861 2.21 -58.16 -40.23
CA GLU A 861 0.98 -58.94 -40.38
C GLU A 861 1.00 -60.23 -39.56
N LYS A 862 2.15 -60.91 -39.47
CA LYS A 862 2.31 -62.12 -38.64
C LYS A 862 2.13 -61.89 -37.14
N ARG A 863 2.24 -60.64 -36.67
CA ARG A 863 2.16 -60.26 -35.25
C ARG A 863 0.79 -59.66 -34.89
N LEU A 864 -0.11 -59.52 -35.85
CA LEU A 864 -1.42 -58.92 -35.62
C LEU A 864 -2.45 -59.97 -35.14
N SER A 865 -3.30 -59.55 -34.21
CA SER A 865 -4.49 -60.29 -33.82
C SER A 865 -5.63 -60.12 -34.83
N ASP A 866 -6.43 -61.16 -35.07
CA ASP A 866 -7.65 -61.12 -35.90
C ASP A 866 -8.82 -60.40 -35.21
N SER A 867 -8.65 -59.11 -34.92
CA SER A 867 -9.69 -58.27 -34.33
C SER A 867 -10.01 -57.09 -35.22
N ASN A 868 -11.30 -56.78 -35.34
CA ASN A 868 -11.82 -55.61 -36.05
C ASN A 868 -12.22 -54.47 -35.10
N ALA A 869 -11.89 -54.53 -33.81
CA ALA A 869 -12.18 -53.47 -32.85
C ALA A 869 -11.59 -52.12 -33.29
N PRO A 870 -12.29 -50.98 -33.07
CA PRO A 870 -11.78 -49.67 -33.46
C PRO A 870 -10.40 -49.37 -32.87
N LEU A 871 -9.51 -48.77 -33.67
CA LEU A 871 -8.17 -48.38 -33.23
C LEU A 871 -8.24 -47.16 -32.29
N ASN A 872 -7.51 -47.24 -31.18
CA ASN A 872 -7.24 -46.09 -30.32
C ASN A 872 -6.17 -45.18 -30.97
N GLY A 873 -5.85 -44.02 -30.40
CA GLY A 873 -4.92 -43.10 -31.07
C GLY A 873 -3.45 -43.57 -31.15
N GLU A 874 -3.06 -44.69 -30.53
CA GLU A 874 -1.70 -45.25 -30.61
C GLU A 874 -1.29 -45.62 -32.03
N PHE A 875 -2.24 -45.96 -32.91
CA PHE A 875 -1.91 -46.23 -34.31
C PHE A 875 -1.25 -45.03 -34.99
N LEU A 876 -1.56 -43.79 -34.57
CA LEU A 876 -0.91 -42.60 -35.13
C LEU A 876 0.52 -42.42 -34.64
N VAL A 877 0.86 -42.94 -33.45
CA VAL A 877 2.24 -42.98 -32.97
C VAL A 877 3.05 -43.95 -33.82
N GLY A 878 2.53 -45.17 -34.02
CA GLY A 878 3.18 -46.18 -34.87
C GLY A 878 3.30 -45.72 -36.31
N TYR A 879 2.27 -45.04 -36.83
CA TYR A 879 2.29 -44.43 -38.17
C TYR A 879 3.42 -43.39 -38.31
N SER A 880 3.46 -42.39 -37.42
CA SER A 880 4.45 -41.32 -37.52
C SER A 880 5.89 -41.79 -37.28
N GLN A 881 6.11 -42.69 -36.32
CA GLN A 881 7.45 -43.24 -36.06
C GLN A 881 7.95 -44.12 -37.21
N GLN A 882 7.07 -44.92 -37.82
CA GLN A 882 7.43 -45.74 -38.97
C GLN A 882 7.74 -44.87 -40.21
N ARG A 883 6.97 -43.81 -40.44
CA ARG A 883 7.26 -42.83 -41.50
C ARG A 883 8.58 -42.12 -41.24
N TYR A 884 8.85 -41.72 -40.00
CA TYR A 884 10.10 -41.06 -39.64
C TYR A 884 11.31 -41.96 -39.93
N SER A 885 11.26 -43.21 -39.43
CA SER A 885 12.31 -44.22 -39.62
C SER A 885 12.56 -44.53 -41.10
N TRP A 886 11.53 -44.43 -41.95
CA TRP A 886 11.66 -44.70 -43.38
C TRP A 886 12.19 -43.50 -44.18
N TYR A 887 11.59 -42.33 -44.01
CA TYR A 887 11.90 -41.15 -44.82
C TYR A 887 13.19 -40.44 -44.39
N TYR A 888 13.47 -40.38 -43.09
CA TYR A 888 14.45 -39.42 -42.56
C TYR A 888 15.68 -40.10 -41.93
N LYS A 889 15.67 -41.43 -41.76
CA LYS A 889 16.85 -42.18 -41.29
C LYS A 889 17.93 -42.39 -42.36
N LYS A 890 17.62 -42.13 -43.64
CA LYS A 890 18.54 -42.33 -44.79
C LYS A 890 19.31 -41.07 -45.23
N GLU A 891 19.03 -39.89 -44.66
CA GLU A 891 19.73 -38.64 -45.04
C GLU A 891 21.11 -38.46 -44.35
N ASN A 892 21.54 -39.40 -43.49
CA ASN A 892 22.81 -39.34 -42.73
C ASN A 892 23.78 -40.52 -42.99
N ASN A 893 23.63 -41.26 -44.11
CA ASN A 893 24.63 -42.23 -44.57
C ASN A 893 25.12 -41.89 -45.97
#